data_AF-A0A1F8PD22-F1
#
_entry.id   AF-A0A1F8PD22-F1
#
_cell.length_a   1.000
_cell.length_b   1.000
_cell.length_c   1.000
_cell.angle_alpha   90.00
_cell.angle_beta   90.00
_cell.angle_gamma   90.00
#
_symmetry.space_group_name_H-M   'P 1'
#
loop_
_entity.id
_entity.type
_entity.pdbx_description
1 polymer ?
#
loop_
_entity_poly.entity_id
_entity_poly.type
_entity_poly.pdbx_seq_one_letter_code
_entity_poly.pdbx_strand_id
1 'polypeptide(L)'
;MEFIIDGKTIKTTTTQTILDAARQHDIDIPTLCYHKDLSPSGNCRMCVVEVKGNRFLQAACVTQATDGMEIFTHSDKVIQSRKQSLEFMLANHPAFCSTCDVSGECEVQDLAYDYQVEPPVWGFKGTRYLPDSDPNPFIRVDLNKCILCRRCVAACAEIQVRNVWGIAQRGFAEEISAGAGTQLLEARCESCGQCVAYCPTGALSNKLNYGMGMARAHQIRKITTTCAYCGVGCQFDLVVRRGKIIGVTSNPDAPVNGMALCVKGRYGYDYIQHPDRLMKPRVRRYLLDGDAKQEINLKDRKKNPKMEWVETDWDTALDIAADKLRTTRDTKGADSIGILTSAKCLNEENYLMNKFARQVIGTNNIDHCARLCHASTVAGLASSFGSGAMSNSMDDLARNSALFFVIGSNTTEQHPVFGTMIRRAVRFRGAKLIVADPRKIDLVEFANLHIQQKPGTDIALLNGLMYLILEKGLEDKKFIKQRTEDFEDFKQGVMQYTPEKVSAITGVPVEHLYQAVELLTEHKPASVIWAMGITQHVVGVNNVMDLANLQMLLGNMGVPGGGVNPLRGQNNVQGACDMGGLPNVFPGYQAVQDDTIREKFATAWGLEKSSTTRMEAKDFVLQRFSVHLPDEIGMTVTEMIPSILKDKIQALYILGENPVMTDPDTTQVKKCLENVDLLILQDIFPTETAEYADILLPGVSFAEKSGTFTNTERRVQMVRQAIRPIGEAKPDWEIIALLAMRIINAAPERINATAKYANWNYENTNQIMSEINALTPSYAGITHERLEKGDRLQWPCPAPDHPGTPILHTKQFTRGLGRFASVEHIPPAELPNDEFPMLLSTGRVLYHWHGGELTRRAKALMKIYGEALVEINPLDAEKLGVNGNHRLRIASRRGSIQAKAWVTDRVPQGMIYANFHFPESSANILTGHFLDPVAKIPEYKLTAVKVESIPE
;
A
#
# COMPACT_ATOMS: atom_id res chain seq x y z
N MET A 1 -12.60 24.01 35.47
CA MET A 1 -13.04 23.16 36.58
C MET A 1 -11.83 22.85 37.44
N GLU A 2 -11.98 22.93 38.75
CA GLU A 2 -10.93 22.71 39.73
C GLU A 2 -11.38 21.66 40.75
N PHE A 3 -10.55 20.63 40.96
CA PHE A 3 -10.80 19.55 41.90
C PHE A 3 -9.47 19.01 42.43
N ILE A 4 -9.50 18.11 43.40
CA ILE A 4 -8.32 17.61 44.10
C ILE A 4 -8.20 16.10 43.88
N ILE A 5 -7.01 15.64 43.47
CA ILE A 5 -6.63 14.21 43.45
C ILE A 5 -5.39 14.04 44.34
N ASP A 6 -5.51 13.22 45.38
CA ASP A 6 -4.42 12.94 46.34
C ASP A 6 -3.73 14.21 46.88
N GLY A 7 -4.53 15.23 47.20
CA GLY A 7 -4.05 16.52 47.69
C GLY A 7 -3.47 17.45 46.61
N LYS A 8 -3.35 17.01 45.35
CA LYS A 8 -2.94 17.85 44.22
C LYS A 8 -4.16 18.53 43.60
N THR A 9 -4.11 19.85 43.48
CA THR A 9 -5.10 20.63 42.75
C THR A 9 -4.96 20.40 41.24
N ILE A 10 -6.02 19.88 40.63
CA ILE A 10 -6.11 19.60 39.21
C ILE A 10 -7.01 20.63 38.56
N LYS A 11 -6.52 21.26 37.49
CA LYS A 11 -7.26 22.28 36.72
C LYS A 11 -7.45 21.79 35.31
N THR A 12 -8.71 21.66 34.92
CA THR A 12 -9.10 21.16 33.60
C THR A 12 -9.99 22.19 32.90
N THR A 13 -9.81 22.34 31.59
CA THR A 13 -10.57 23.26 30.75
C THR A 13 -11.81 22.61 30.13
N THR A 14 -11.88 21.27 30.14
CA THR A 14 -12.96 20.47 29.56
C THR A 14 -13.46 19.43 30.55
N THR A 15 -14.73 19.06 30.44
CA THR A 15 -15.28 17.90 31.16
C THR A 15 -14.58 16.63 30.67
N GLN A 16 -13.99 15.88 31.59
CA GLN A 16 -13.31 14.62 31.28
C GLN A 16 -13.48 13.64 32.44
N THR A 17 -13.17 12.36 32.18
CA THR A 17 -13.23 11.35 33.23
C THR A 17 -12.14 11.60 34.28
N ILE A 18 -12.34 11.09 35.50
CA ILE A 18 -11.31 11.15 36.55
C ILE A 18 -10.01 10.51 36.05
N LEU A 19 -10.08 9.41 35.30
CA LEU A 19 -8.91 8.71 34.77
C LEU A 19 -8.13 9.57 33.77
N ASP A 20 -8.82 10.21 32.82
CA ASP A 20 -8.15 11.04 31.82
C ASP A 20 -7.48 12.26 32.46
N ALA A 21 -8.15 12.88 33.44
CA ALA A 21 -7.58 13.96 34.22
C ALA A 21 -6.36 13.52 35.03
N ALA A 22 -6.44 12.37 35.70
CA ALA A 22 -5.31 11.83 36.47
C ALA A 22 -4.08 11.63 35.58
N ARG A 23 -4.26 11.02 34.39
CA ARG A 23 -3.17 10.75 33.45
C ARG A 23 -2.52 12.01 32.86
N GLN A 24 -3.30 13.06 32.58
CA GLN A 24 -2.75 14.35 32.12
C GLN A 24 -1.84 15.04 33.14
N HIS A 25 -1.95 14.64 34.41
CA HIS A 25 -1.19 15.19 35.53
C HIS A 25 -0.25 14.16 36.18
N ASP A 26 0.13 13.12 35.43
CA ASP A 26 1.05 12.07 35.85
C ASP A 26 0.64 11.37 37.17
N ILE A 27 -0.68 11.24 37.40
CA ILE A 27 -1.23 10.47 38.50
C ILE A 27 -1.66 9.11 37.95
N ASP A 28 -1.00 8.06 38.44
CA ASP A 28 -1.29 6.70 38.01
C ASP A 28 -2.54 6.13 38.68
N ILE A 29 -3.43 5.60 37.84
CA ILE A 29 -4.61 4.85 38.26
C ILE A 29 -4.64 3.57 37.39
N PRO A 30 -4.51 2.38 37.98
CA PRO A 30 -4.35 1.15 37.22
C PRO A 30 -5.63 0.77 36.48
N THR A 31 -5.46 0.23 35.28
CA THR A 31 -6.56 -0.20 34.41
C THR A 31 -6.23 -1.51 33.70
N LEU A 32 -7.23 -2.35 33.46
CA LEU A 32 -7.10 -3.54 32.60
C LEU A 32 -8.08 -3.53 31.41
N CYS A 33 -9.32 -3.08 31.61
CA CYS A 33 -10.32 -3.04 30.54
C CYS A 33 -10.32 -1.74 29.73
N TYR A 34 -9.72 -0.68 30.26
CA TYR A 34 -9.63 0.60 29.57
C TYR A 34 -8.47 0.57 28.55
N HIS A 35 -8.69 1.19 27.40
CA HIS A 35 -7.64 1.60 26.48
C HIS A 35 -8.05 2.95 25.88
N LYS A 36 -7.10 3.86 25.65
CA LYS A 36 -7.37 5.22 25.14
C LYS A 36 -8.06 5.28 23.77
N ASP A 37 -8.07 4.16 23.04
CA ASP A 37 -8.64 4.07 21.69
C ASP A 37 -10.04 3.45 21.69
N LEU A 38 -10.50 2.94 22.84
CA LEU A 38 -11.72 2.15 22.98
C LEU A 38 -12.66 2.81 23.98
N SER A 39 -13.96 2.62 23.78
CA SER A 39 -14.97 3.11 24.71
C SER A 39 -14.80 2.51 26.11
N PRO A 40 -14.85 3.33 27.18
CA PRO A 40 -14.66 2.84 28.54
C PRO A 40 -15.86 1.99 29.00
N SER A 41 -15.59 0.86 29.64
CA SER A 41 -16.63 -0.07 30.14
C SER A 41 -16.77 -0.12 31.65
N GLY A 42 -15.73 0.27 32.41
CA GLY A 42 -15.71 0.10 33.86
C GLY A 42 -15.71 -1.35 34.36
N ASN A 43 -15.48 -2.33 33.48
CA ASN A 43 -15.63 -3.76 33.79
C ASN A 43 -14.60 -4.31 34.80
N CYS A 44 -13.31 -3.95 34.64
CA CYS A 44 -12.25 -4.58 35.43
C CYS A 44 -12.22 -4.15 36.91
N ARG A 45 -12.86 -3.03 37.25
CA ARG A 45 -12.83 -2.41 38.60
C ARG A 45 -11.43 -2.10 39.16
N MET A 46 -10.35 -2.22 38.39
CA MET A 46 -9.01 -1.80 38.84
C MET A 46 -8.88 -0.29 39.05
N CYS A 47 -9.56 0.50 38.21
CA CYS A 47 -9.51 1.97 38.27
C CYS A 47 -10.41 2.60 39.34
N VAL A 48 -10.81 1.84 40.37
CA VAL A 48 -11.64 2.39 41.44
C VAL A 48 -10.89 3.46 42.24
N VAL A 49 -11.60 4.51 42.62
CA VAL A 49 -11.12 5.62 43.46
C VAL A 49 -12.17 5.93 44.52
N GLU A 50 -11.72 6.48 45.66
CA GLU A 50 -12.61 7.01 46.68
C GLU A 50 -12.86 8.49 46.39
N VAL A 51 -14.13 8.88 46.29
CA VAL A 51 -14.52 10.29 46.13
C VAL A 51 -15.17 10.72 47.43
N LYS A 52 -14.68 11.78 48.05
CA LYS A 52 -15.20 12.27 49.33
C LYS A 52 -16.70 12.53 49.26
N GLY A 53 -17.44 12.03 50.26
CA GLY A 53 -18.90 12.13 50.32
C GLY A 53 -19.65 11.03 49.54
N ASN A 54 -19.00 10.29 48.65
CA ASN A 54 -19.63 9.14 47.99
C ASN A 54 -19.59 7.89 48.87
N ARG A 55 -20.72 7.15 48.89
CA ARG A 55 -20.85 5.91 49.68
C ARG A 55 -20.02 4.76 49.14
N PHE A 56 -19.91 4.66 47.82
CA PHE A 56 -19.23 3.56 47.13
C PHE A 56 -18.04 4.07 46.33
N LEU A 57 -17.02 3.22 46.16
CA LEU A 57 -15.90 3.51 45.27
C LEU A 57 -16.40 3.70 43.83
N GLN A 58 -15.81 4.66 43.13
CA GLN A 58 -16.19 5.04 41.78
C GLN A 58 -15.15 4.56 40.79
N ALA A 59 -15.55 4.08 39.61
CA ALA A 59 -14.62 3.68 38.57
C ALA A 59 -14.16 4.91 37.78
N ALA A 60 -12.90 5.30 37.95
CA ALA A 60 -12.36 6.55 37.39
C ALA A 60 -12.51 6.68 35.87
N CYS A 61 -12.53 5.57 35.13
CA CYS A 61 -12.65 5.57 33.67
C CYS A 61 -14.03 5.94 33.12
N VAL A 62 -15.08 5.89 33.95
CA VAL A 62 -16.46 6.21 33.53
C VAL A 62 -17.10 7.31 34.38
N THR A 63 -16.46 7.68 35.49
CA THR A 63 -16.91 8.79 36.34
C THR A 63 -16.33 10.10 35.81
N GLN A 64 -17.21 11.06 35.51
CA GLN A 64 -16.83 12.42 35.14
C GLN A 64 -16.27 13.16 36.34
N ALA A 65 -15.19 13.90 36.15
CA ALA A 65 -14.71 14.84 37.15
C ALA A 65 -15.69 16.03 37.23
N THR A 66 -15.99 16.49 38.44
CA THR A 66 -16.79 17.69 38.69
C THR A 66 -16.04 18.66 39.58
N ASP A 67 -16.43 19.94 39.51
CA ASP A 67 -15.83 21.01 40.31
C ASP A 67 -15.95 20.68 41.81
N GLY A 68 -14.89 20.95 42.57
CA GLY A 68 -14.82 20.70 44.01
C GLY A 68 -14.74 19.23 44.43
N MET A 69 -14.61 18.27 43.50
CA MET A 69 -14.36 16.87 43.87
C MET A 69 -13.05 16.74 44.67
N GLU A 70 -13.05 15.84 45.65
CA GLU A 70 -11.85 15.43 46.37
C GLU A 70 -11.73 13.91 46.24
N ILE A 71 -10.66 13.47 45.58
CA ILE A 71 -10.47 12.09 45.09
C ILE A 71 -9.22 11.52 45.73
N PHE A 72 -9.32 10.29 46.25
CA PHE A 72 -8.23 9.53 46.81
C PHE A 72 -8.01 8.26 45.96
N THR A 73 -6.82 8.12 45.38
CA THR A 73 -6.51 7.01 44.48
C THR A 73 -5.85 5.82 45.18
N HIS A 74 -5.40 5.99 46.44
CA HIS A 74 -4.66 5.00 47.22
C HIS A 74 -5.13 4.90 48.69
N SER A 75 -6.42 5.16 48.99
CA SER A 75 -6.94 4.89 50.34
C SER A 75 -6.98 3.38 50.64
N ASP A 76 -7.01 3.00 51.92
CA ASP A 76 -7.03 1.58 52.34
C ASP A 76 -8.17 0.80 51.66
N LYS A 77 -9.36 1.42 51.56
CA LYS A 77 -10.53 0.84 50.88
C LYS A 77 -10.25 0.59 49.39
N VAL A 78 -9.60 1.53 48.72
CA VAL A 78 -9.25 1.42 47.28
C VAL A 78 -8.26 0.29 47.07
N ILE A 79 -7.17 0.25 47.86
CA ILE A 79 -6.15 -0.80 47.75
C ILE A 79 -6.75 -2.17 48.03
N GLN A 80 -7.57 -2.31 49.07
CA GLN A 80 -8.24 -3.57 49.39
C GLN A 80 -9.16 -4.04 48.25
N SER A 81 -9.96 -3.12 47.67
CA SER A 81 -10.85 -3.45 46.55
C SER A 81 -10.09 -3.88 45.29
N ARG A 82 -8.95 -3.25 44.98
CA ARG A 82 -8.07 -3.64 43.87
C ARG A 82 -7.45 -5.02 44.09
N LYS A 83 -6.93 -5.29 45.29
CA LYS A 83 -6.39 -6.62 45.65
C LYS A 83 -7.44 -7.72 45.50
N GLN A 84 -8.65 -7.48 46.00
CA GLN A 84 -9.75 -8.44 45.90
C GLN A 84 -10.18 -8.66 44.43
N SER A 85 -10.21 -7.61 43.61
CA SER A 85 -10.52 -7.72 42.18
C SER A 85 -9.49 -8.56 41.44
N LEU A 86 -8.19 -8.36 41.72
CA LEU A 86 -7.11 -9.18 41.18
C LEU A 86 -7.19 -10.63 41.66
N GLU A 87 -7.45 -10.86 42.94
CA GLU A 87 -7.60 -12.21 43.50
C GLU A 87 -8.70 -12.99 42.78
N PHE A 88 -9.86 -12.37 42.52
CA PHE A 88 -10.95 -13.00 41.76
C PHE A 88 -10.60 -13.25 40.29
N MET A 89 -9.85 -12.36 39.64
CA MET A 89 -9.37 -12.59 38.27
C MET A 89 -8.39 -13.78 38.24
N LEU A 90 -7.43 -13.80 39.17
CA LEU A 90 -6.42 -14.85 39.26
C LEU A 90 -7.01 -16.20 39.70
N ALA A 91 -8.11 -16.21 40.44
CA ALA A 91 -8.81 -17.44 40.84
C ALA A 91 -9.23 -18.32 39.65
N ASN A 92 -9.44 -17.72 38.48
CA ASN A 92 -9.82 -18.44 37.26
C ASN A 92 -8.77 -18.35 36.16
N HIS A 93 -7.59 -17.78 36.47
CA HIS A 93 -6.49 -17.62 35.52
C HIS A 93 -5.43 -18.71 35.75
N PRO A 94 -4.86 -19.31 34.69
CA PRO A 94 -3.82 -20.31 34.84
C PRO A 94 -2.56 -19.73 35.50
N ALA A 95 -2.02 -20.45 36.48
CA ALA A 95 -0.81 -20.09 37.24
C ALA A 95 0.49 -20.54 36.55
N PHE A 96 0.63 -20.26 35.25
CA PHE A 96 1.80 -20.67 34.43
C PHE A 96 2.56 -19.47 33.84
N CYS A 97 2.62 -18.33 34.55
CA CYS A 97 3.33 -17.13 34.07
C CYS A 97 4.79 -17.43 33.68
N SER A 98 5.45 -18.33 34.40
CA SER A 98 6.81 -18.80 34.12
C SER A 98 6.96 -19.53 32.79
N THR A 99 5.89 -19.94 32.12
CA THR A 99 5.95 -20.56 30.78
C THR A 99 5.02 -19.87 29.78
N CYS A 100 4.43 -18.72 30.14
CA CYS A 100 3.56 -17.95 29.27
C CYS A 100 4.36 -17.06 28.29
N ASP A 101 3.96 -17.08 27.01
CA ASP A 101 4.63 -16.35 25.93
C ASP A 101 4.54 -14.82 26.03
N VAL A 102 3.53 -14.29 26.74
CA VAL A 102 3.36 -12.84 26.96
C VAL A 102 3.86 -12.37 28.33
N SER A 103 4.60 -13.22 29.05
CA SER A 103 5.10 -12.83 30.36
C SER A 103 6.14 -11.71 30.26
N GLY A 104 5.98 -10.69 31.10
CA GLY A 104 6.71 -9.42 31.02
C GLY A 104 6.09 -8.39 30.06
N GLU A 105 4.98 -8.73 29.40
CA GLU A 105 4.15 -7.81 28.62
C GLU A 105 2.65 -7.95 28.98
N CYS A 106 2.34 -8.65 30.08
CA CYS A 106 0.98 -8.95 30.52
C CYS A 106 0.55 -7.95 31.59
N GLU A 107 -0.42 -7.08 31.28
CA GLU A 107 -0.87 -6.03 32.21
C GLU A 107 -1.44 -6.62 33.52
N VAL A 108 -2.01 -7.84 33.49
CA VAL A 108 -2.48 -8.53 34.70
C VAL A 108 -1.32 -9.03 35.56
N GLN A 109 -0.24 -9.50 34.93
CA GLN A 109 0.95 -9.94 35.65
C GLN A 109 1.59 -8.76 36.38
N ASP A 110 1.69 -7.61 35.72
CA ASP A 110 2.28 -6.39 36.30
C ASP A 110 1.48 -5.93 37.52
N LEU A 111 0.14 -5.83 37.40
CA LEU A 111 -0.70 -5.43 38.53
C LEU A 111 -0.72 -6.45 39.67
N ALA A 112 -0.66 -7.76 39.37
CA ALA A 112 -0.55 -8.78 40.40
C ALA A 112 0.76 -8.64 41.21
N TYR A 113 1.86 -8.30 40.53
CA TYR A 113 3.13 -7.99 41.17
C TYR A 113 3.05 -6.71 42.00
N ASP A 114 2.56 -5.61 41.44
CA ASP A 114 2.49 -4.31 42.12
C ASP A 114 1.67 -4.37 43.42
N TYR A 115 0.55 -5.11 43.40
CA TYR A 115 -0.34 -5.27 44.55
C TYR A 115 0.02 -6.45 45.46
N GLN A 116 1.04 -7.25 45.10
CA GLN A 116 1.48 -8.46 45.81
C GLN A 116 0.31 -9.46 46.00
N VAL A 117 -0.40 -9.76 44.92
CA VAL A 117 -1.53 -10.70 44.92
C VAL A 117 -1.15 -11.97 44.19
N GLU A 118 -1.25 -13.10 44.90
CA GLU A 118 -1.01 -14.43 44.34
C GLU A 118 -2.33 -15.09 43.92
N PRO A 119 -2.31 -16.05 42.97
CA PRO A 119 -3.47 -16.87 42.66
C PRO A 119 -3.98 -17.59 43.92
N PRO A 120 -5.27 -17.46 44.28
CA PRO A 120 -5.77 -18.02 45.52
C PRO A 120 -5.78 -19.56 45.50
N VAL A 121 -5.54 -20.17 46.67
CA VAL A 121 -5.52 -21.63 46.82
C VAL A 121 -6.86 -22.28 46.45
N TRP A 122 -7.96 -21.56 46.67
CA TRP A 122 -9.34 -21.95 46.36
C TRP A 122 -9.72 -21.72 44.88
N GLY A 123 -8.84 -21.12 44.07
CA GLY A 123 -9.04 -20.92 42.64
C GLY A 123 -9.13 -22.23 41.85
N PHE A 124 -9.67 -22.15 40.64
CA PHE A 124 -9.80 -23.28 39.73
C PHE A 124 -8.43 -23.80 39.28
N LYS A 125 -8.19 -25.10 39.51
CA LYS A 125 -6.95 -25.78 39.13
C LYS A 125 -7.24 -26.68 37.92
N GLY A 126 -7.07 -26.16 36.70
CA GLY A 126 -7.26 -26.94 35.47
C GLY A 126 -7.41 -26.08 34.21
N THR A 127 -7.77 -26.73 33.10
CA THR A 127 -8.16 -26.07 31.83
C THR A 127 -9.66 -26.23 31.63
N ARG A 128 -10.39 -25.12 31.55
CA ARG A 128 -11.85 -25.09 31.30
C ARG A 128 -12.17 -25.20 29.81
N TYR A 129 -11.32 -24.60 28.98
CA TYR A 129 -11.49 -24.55 27.53
C TYR A 129 -10.32 -25.23 26.84
N LEU A 130 -10.57 -25.89 25.72
CA LEU A 130 -9.51 -26.39 24.85
C LEU A 130 -8.77 -25.20 24.24
N PRO A 131 -7.46 -25.01 24.51
CA PRO A 131 -6.71 -23.93 23.91
C PRO A 131 -6.55 -24.13 22.40
N ASP A 132 -6.61 -23.03 21.65
CA ASP A 132 -6.38 -22.96 20.20
C ASP A 132 -7.34 -23.83 19.36
N SER A 133 -8.61 -23.87 19.74
CA SER A 133 -9.64 -24.68 19.06
C SER A 133 -10.10 -24.11 17.70
N ASP A 134 -9.82 -22.85 17.39
CA ASP A 134 -10.20 -22.22 16.11
C ASP A 134 -9.16 -22.54 15.00
N PRO A 135 -9.59 -22.93 13.77
CA PRO A 135 -8.68 -23.29 12.69
C PRO A 135 -7.92 -22.11 12.06
N ASN A 136 -8.28 -20.87 12.42
CA ASN A 136 -7.62 -19.66 11.94
C ASN A 136 -6.08 -19.78 12.10
N PRO A 137 -5.30 -19.52 11.05
CA PRO A 137 -3.85 -19.69 11.09
C PRO A 137 -3.10 -18.54 11.77
N PHE A 138 -3.77 -17.42 12.06
CA PHE A 138 -3.13 -16.19 12.53
C PHE A 138 -3.40 -15.91 14.01
N ILE A 139 -4.63 -16.16 14.46
CA ILE A 139 -5.09 -15.82 15.81
C ILE A 139 -5.21 -17.11 16.62
N ARG A 140 -4.41 -17.20 17.69
CA ARG A 140 -4.55 -18.25 18.71
C ARG A 140 -5.52 -17.78 19.78
N VAL A 141 -6.50 -18.62 20.11
CA VAL A 141 -7.55 -18.33 21.10
C VAL A 141 -7.36 -19.24 22.32
N ASP A 142 -7.18 -18.66 23.51
CA ASP A 142 -7.02 -19.39 24.76
C ASP A 142 -7.82 -18.71 25.86
N LEU A 143 -9.09 -19.09 25.94
CA LEU A 143 -10.07 -18.49 26.84
C LEU A 143 -9.76 -18.73 28.32
N ASN A 144 -8.89 -19.69 28.64
CA ASN A 144 -8.42 -19.89 30.02
C ASN A 144 -7.66 -18.67 30.55
N LYS A 145 -7.04 -17.86 29.68
CA LYS A 145 -6.32 -16.63 30.05
C LYS A 145 -7.20 -15.37 29.99
N CYS A 146 -8.48 -15.51 29.63
CA CYS A 146 -9.37 -14.38 29.41
C CYS A 146 -9.88 -13.82 30.75
N ILE A 147 -9.72 -12.51 30.94
CA ILE A 147 -10.25 -11.77 32.10
C ILE A 147 -11.56 -11.03 31.79
N LEU A 148 -12.21 -11.33 30.65
CA LEU A 148 -13.45 -10.69 30.19
C LEU A 148 -13.39 -9.15 30.20
N CYS A 149 -12.22 -8.58 29.91
CA CYS A 149 -12.05 -7.13 29.87
C CYS A 149 -12.77 -6.47 28.67
N ARG A 150 -13.16 -7.28 27.67
CA ARG A 150 -13.89 -6.91 26.44
C ARG A 150 -13.13 -5.96 25.50
N ARG A 151 -11.84 -5.70 25.72
CA ARG A 151 -10.99 -4.93 24.79
C ARG A 151 -10.97 -5.55 23.38
N CYS A 152 -10.96 -6.88 23.27
CA CYS A 152 -11.01 -7.57 21.98
C CYS A 152 -12.32 -7.35 21.22
N VAL A 153 -13.45 -7.32 21.93
CA VAL A 153 -14.78 -7.03 21.40
C VAL A 153 -14.83 -5.58 20.93
N ALA A 154 -14.47 -4.63 21.80
CA ALA A 154 -14.44 -3.21 21.48
C ALA A 154 -13.48 -2.90 20.31
N ALA A 155 -12.28 -3.48 20.28
CA ALA A 155 -11.35 -3.27 19.17
C ALA A 155 -11.89 -3.79 17.83
N CYS A 156 -12.60 -4.93 17.82
CA CYS A 156 -13.22 -5.44 16.61
C CYS A 156 -14.42 -4.60 16.16
N ALA A 157 -15.16 -4.02 17.10
CA ALA A 157 -16.36 -3.22 16.86
C ALA A 157 -16.06 -1.75 16.50
N GLU A 158 -15.13 -1.12 17.21
CA GLU A 158 -14.89 0.32 17.20
C GLU A 158 -13.67 0.72 16.36
N ILE A 159 -12.65 -0.15 16.32
CA ILE A 159 -11.50 0.05 15.45
C ILE A 159 -11.79 -0.58 14.11
N GLN A 160 -11.94 -1.92 14.03
CA GLN A 160 -12.09 -2.59 12.74
C GLN A 160 -13.48 -2.44 12.11
N VAL A 161 -14.53 -2.22 12.91
CA VAL A 161 -15.93 -2.12 12.47
C VAL A 161 -16.40 -3.41 11.77
N ARG A 162 -16.06 -4.56 12.35
CA ARG A 162 -16.49 -5.89 11.87
C ARG A 162 -17.37 -6.66 12.84
N ASN A 163 -17.34 -6.35 14.14
CA ASN A 163 -18.18 -6.99 15.16
C ASN A 163 -18.12 -8.53 15.16
N VAL A 164 -16.93 -9.11 14.89
CA VAL A 164 -16.74 -10.57 14.87
C VAL A 164 -16.91 -11.17 16.26
N TRP A 165 -16.36 -10.49 17.27
CA TRP A 165 -16.42 -10.93 18.67
C TRP A 165 -17.67 -10.40 19.36
N GLY A 166 -18.35 -11.28 20.08
CA GLY A 166 -19.45 -10.98 20.99
C GLY A 166 -19.22 -11.59 22.37
N ILE A 167 -20.24 -11.46 23.23
CA ILE A 167 -20.30 -12.09 24.55
C ILE A 167 -21.42 -13.13 24.54
N ALA A 168 -21.09 -14.37 24.89
CA ALA A 168 -22.03 -15.46 25.03
C ALA A 168 -22.25 -15.80 26.52
N GLN A 169 -23.38 -16.46 26.81
CA GLN A 169 -23.78 -16.87 28.16
C GLN A 169 -23.97 -15.69 29.15
N ARG A 170 -24.09 -15.98 30.45
CA ARG A 170 -24.27 -14.98 31.52
C ARG A 170 -23.56 -15.39 32.83
N GLY A 171 -23.21 -14.40 33.64
CA GLY A 171 -22.59 -14.60 34.95
C GLY A 171 -21.24 -15.31 34.84
N PHE A 172 -21.00 -16.32 35.68
CA PHE A 172 -19.73 -17.08 35.64
C PHE A 172 -19.53 -17.91 34.36
N ALA A 173 -20.61 -18.16 33.61
CA ALA A 173 -20.55 -18.86 32.33
C ALA A 173 -20.14 -17.94 31.16
N GLU A 174 -20.07 -16.62 31.38
CA GLU A 174 -19.82 -15.62 30.35
C GLU A 174 -18.47 -15.84 29.65
N GLU A 175 -18.45 -15.75 28.32
CA GLU A 175 -17.26 -15.93 27.50
C GLU A 175 -17.29 -15.06 26.24
N ILE A 176 -16.12 -14.78 25.67
CA ILE A 176 -16.06 -14.18 24.33
C ILE A 176 -16.31 -15.26 23.28
N SER A 177 -17.08 -14.94 22.25
CA SER A 177 -17.45 -15.88 21.19
C SER A 177 -17.41 -15.20 19.83
N ALA A 178 -17.03 -15.93 18.77
CA ALA A 178 -17.04 -15.41 17.41
C ALA A 178 -18.40 -15.68 16.75
N GLY A 179 -18.98 -14.66 16.10
CA GLY A 179 -20.30 -14.76 15.47
C GLY A 179 -21.35 -15.29 16.46
N ALA A 180 -22.10 -16.32 16.03
CA ALA A 180 -23.06 -17.03 16.86
C ALA A 180 -22.47 -18.33 17.46
N GLY A 181 -21.21 -18.30 17.91
CA GLY A 181 -20.47 -19.50 18.31
C GLY A 181 -19.81 -20.25 17.16
N THR A 182 -19.62 -19.57 16.02
CA THR A 182 -19.00 -20.11 14.81
C THR A 182 -17.48 -19.91 14.83
N GLN A 183 -16.79 -20.43 13.82
CA GLN A 183 -15.36 -20.17 13.63
C GLN A 183 -15.12 -18.71 13.20
N LEU A 184 -13.90 -18.21 13.41
CA LEU A 184 -13.54 -16.82 13.09
C LEU A 184 -13.78 -16.46 11.61
N LEU A 185 -13.36 -17.31 10.68
CA LEU A 185 -13.49 -17.02 9.24
C LEU A 185 -14.96 -17.02 8.80
N GLU A 186 -15.76 -17.96 9.33
CA GLU A 186 -17.21 -18.02 9.10
C GLU A 186 -17.92 -16.78 9.65
N ALA A 187 -17.46 -16.27 10.79
CA ALA A 187 -17.89 -14.99 11.36
C ALA A 187 -17.36 -13.75 10.61
N ARG A 188 -16.83 -13.91 9.38
CA ARG A 188 -16.28 -12.85 8.52
C ARG A 188 -15.07 -12.12 9.12
N CYS A 189 -14.24 -12.82 9.91
CA CYS A 189 -12.99 -12.27 10.43
C CYS A 189 -11.95 -12.05 9.32
N GLU A 190 -11.58 -10.78 9.11
CA GLU A 190 -10.49 -10.39 8.19
C GLU A 190 -9.09 -10.78 8.68
N SER A 191 -8.97 -11.34 9.89
CA SER A 191 -7.69 -11.70 10.52
C SER A 191 -6.72 -10.52 10.64
N CYS A 192 -7.23 -9.34 10.96
CA CYS A 192 -6.43 -8.11 11.13
C CYS A 192 -5.62 -8.09 12.43
N GLY A 193 -5.94 -8.96 13.39
CA GLY A 193 -5.27 -9.06 14.68
C GLY A 193 -5.45 -7.85 15.60
N GLN A 194 -6.46 -7.00 15.39
CA GLN A 194 -6.78 -5.93 16.36
C GLN A 194 -7.10 -6.53 17.74
N CYS A 195 -7.92 -7.57 17.78
CA CYS A 195 -8.23 -8.27 19.03
C CYS A 195 -6.99 -8.81 19.75
N VAL A 196 -5.93 -9.17 19.02
CA VAL A 196 -4.63 -9.59 19.57
C VAL A 196 -3.87 -8.38 20.11
N ALA A 197 -3.78 -7.29 19.35
CA ALA A 197 -3.05 -6.09 19.74
C ALA A 197 -3.59 -5.41 21.02
N TYR A 198 -4.89 -5.53 21.27
CA TYR A 198 -5.54 -4.96 22.45
C TYR A 198 -5.71 -5.97 23.61
N CYS A 199 -5.31 -7.24 23.47
CA CYS A 199 -5.47 -8.24 24.51
C CYS A 199 -4.39 -8.11 25.61
N PRO A 200 -4.75 -7.81 26.87
CA PRO A 200 -3.76 -7.57 27.92
C PRO A 200 -3.12 -8.85 28.51
N THR A 201 -3.71 -10.02 28.26
CA THR A 201 -3.31 -11.29 28.90
C THR A 201 -2.76 -12.35 27.94
N GLY A 202 -2.74 -12.06 26.65
CA GLY A 202 -2.40 -13.05 25.62
C GLY A 202 -3.44 -14.17 25.45
N ALA A 203 -4.66 -14.00 25.97
CA ALA A 203 -5.80 -14.88 25.67
C ALA A 203 -6.08 -14.94 24.17
N LEU A 204 -5.90 -13.82 23.48
CA LEU A 204 -5.79 -13.76 22.03
C LEU A 204 -4.35 -13.40 21.69
N SER A 205 -3.66 -14.28 20.97
CA SER A 205 -2.23 -14.14 20.68
C SER A 205 -1.92 -14.43 19.20
N ASN A 206 -0.74 -14.01 18.76
CA ASN A 206 -0.25 -14.32 17.43
C ASN A 206 0.15 -15.79 17.36
N LYS A 207 -0.59 -16.58 16.57
CA LYS A 207 -0.37 -18.03 16.41
C LYS A 207 0.96 -18.36 15.75
N LEU A 208 1.44 -17.50 14.84
CA LEU A 208 2.73 -17.71 14.16
C LEU A 208 3.90 -17.57 15.12
N ASN A 209 3.80 -16.72 16.13
CA ASN A 209 4.87 -16.53 17.11
C ASN A 209 4.81 -17.58 18.23
N TYR A 210 3.63 -18.16 18.45
CA TYR A 210 3.37 -19.06 19.57
C TYR A 210 4.21 -20.34 19.43
N GLY A 211 4.97 -20.69 20.48
CA GLY A 211 5.81 -21.89 20.47
C GLY A 211 7.09 -21.83 19.63
N MET A 212 7.40 -20.71 18.94
CA MET A 212 8.66 -20.53 18.17
C MET A 212 9.91 -20.31 19.06
N GLY A 213 9.84 -20.77 20.30
CA GLY A 213 10.86 -20.60 21.33
C GLY A 213 10.54 -19.40 22.23
N MET A 214 10.24 -19.71 23.49
CA MET A 214 9.99 -18.80 24.61
C MET A 214 10.96 -17.62 24.64
N ALA A 215 10.58 -16.49 24.06
CA ALA A 215 11.37 -15.27 24.11
C ALA A 215 10.75 -14.37 25.15
N ARG A 216 11.46 -14.12 26.25
CA ARG A 216 11.01 -13.12 27.23
C ARG A 216 11.12 -11.73 26.62
N ALA A 217 10.38 -10.77 27.17
CA ALA A 217 10.48 -9.37 26.79
C ALA A 217 11.94 -8.85 26.73
N HIS A 218 12.79 -9.25 27.67
CA HIS A 218 14.21 -8.86 27.70
C HIS A 218 15.11 -9.58 26.66
N GLN A 219 14.58 -10.58 25.95
CA GLN A 219 15.33 -11.36 24.93
C GLN A 219 14.98 -10.94 23.51
N ILE A 220 14.04 -10.01 23.34
CA ILE A 220 13.60 -9.49 22.07
C ILE A 220 14.02 -8.02 21.93
N ARG A 221 14.18 -7.58 20.69
CA ARG A 221 14.28 -6.16 20.33
C ARG A 221 13.10 -5.83 19.43
N LYS A 222 12.49 -4.66 19.65
CA LYS A 222 11.44 -4.11 18.80
C LYS A 222 12.07 -3.03 17.93
N ILE A 223 11.96 -3.19 16.61
CA ILE A 223 12.49 -2.22 15.65
C ILE A 223 11.34 -1.69 14.81
N THR A 224 11.04 -0.39 14.94
CA THR A 224 9.98 0.27 14.20
C THR A 224 10.37 0.46 12.74
N THR A 225 9.56 -0.03 11.82
CA THR A 225 9.77 0.10 10.38
C THR A 225 8.44 0.25 9.64
N THR A 226 8.48 0.43 8.33
CA THR A 226 7.31 0.70 7.49
C THR A 226 6.97 -0.50 6.61
N CYS A 227 5.67 -0.82 6.51
CA CYS A 227 5.13 -1.91 5.73
C CYS A 227 5.50 -1.82 4.24
N ALA A 228 6.01 -2.91 3.66
CA ALA A 228 6.42 -2.99 2.26
C ALA A 228 5.31 -3.54 1.31
N TYR A 229 4.04 -3.43 1.69
CA TYR A 229 2.90 -3.92 0.89
C TYR A 229 2.17 -2.78 0.15
N CYS A 230 1.01 -2.34 0.67
CA CYS A 230 0.18 -1.32 0.03
C CYS A 230 0.68 0.10 0.30
N GLY A 231 0.27 1.06 -0.53
CA GLY A 231 0.60 2.49 -0.43
C GLY A 231 0.07 3.23 0.79
N VAL A 232 -0.47 2.56 1.82
CA VAL A 232 -0.91 3.22 3.06
C VAL A 232 0.29 3.68 3.91
N GLY A 233 1.39 2.92 3.96
CA GLY A 233 2.55 3.28 4.79
C GLY A 233 2.39 2.99 6.28
N CYS A 234 1.73 1.88 6.64
CA CYS A 234 1.60 1.49 8.05
C CYS A 234 2.97 1.26 8.69
N GLN A 235 3.23 1.83 9.87
CA GLN A 235 4.39 1.52 10.70
C GLN A 235 4.03 0.51 11.79
N PHE A 236 5.00 -0.36 12.09
CA PHE A 236 4.89 -1.40 13.11
C PHE A 236 6.27 -1.77 13.63
N ASP A 237 6.32 -2.56 14.69
CA ASP A 237 7.57 -3.05 15.25
C ASP A 237 7.83 -4.49 14.83
N LEU A 238 8.98 -4.73 14.21
CA LEU A 238 9.52 -6.06 14.01
C LEU A 238 10.10 -6.58 15.33
N VAL A 239 9.63 -7.75 15.76
CA VAL A 239 10.14 -8.43 16.95
C VAL A 239 11.31 -9.31 16.54
N VAL A 240 12.51 -8.97 17.01
CA VAL A 240 13.77 -9.63 16.62
C VAL A 240 14.38 -10.37 17.80
N ARG A 241 14.72 -11.64 17.60
CA ARG A 241 15.45 -12.48 18.56
C ARG A 241 16.62 -13.17 17.87
N ARG A 242 17.83 -13.06 18.44
CA ARG A 242 19.05 -13.71 17.90
C ARG A 242 19.23 -13.48 16.39
N GLY A 243 19.01 -12.25 15.94
CA GLY A 243 19.14 -11.86 14.53
C GLY A 243 18.03 -12.35 13.60
N LYS A 244 16.95 -12.95 14.12
CA LYS A 244 15.80 -13.44 13.35
C LYS A 244 14.53 -12.69 13.72
N ILE A 245 13.69 -12.43 12.73
CA ILE A 245 12.35 -11.86 12.96
C ILE A 245 11.43 -13.00 13.40
N ILE A 246 10.79 -12.82 14.54
CA ILE A 246 9.89 -13.82 15.12
C ILE A 246 8.44 -13.32 15.19
N GLY A 247 8.17 -12.07 14.81
CA GLY A 247 6.83 -11.49 14.91
C GLY A 247 6.75 -10.02 14.52
N VAL A 248 5.51 -9.52 14.47
CA VAL A 248 5.17 -8.09 14.34
C VAL A 248 4.25 -7.68 15.49
N THR A 249 4.53 -6.54 16.11
CA THR A 249 3.65 -5.89 17.08
C THR A 249 3.20 -4.52 16.58
N SER A 250 2.02 -4.09 17.04
CA SER A 250 1.49 -2.75 16.77
C SER A 250 2.36 -1.67 17.43
N ASN A 251 2.50 -0.52 16.78
CA ASN A 251 3.17 0.65 17.35
C ASN A 251 2.12 1.77 17.57
N PRO A 252 1.83 2.18 18.81
CA PRO A 252 0.80 3.18 19.09
C PRO A 252 1.14 4.59 18.59
N ASP A 253 2.41 4.89 18.32
CA ASP A 253 2.90 6.18 17.85
C ASP A 253 3.01 6.26 16.32
N ALA A 254 2.69 5.16 15.62
CA ALA A 254 2.74 5.08 14.17
C ALA A 254 1.89 6.20 13.52
N PRO A 255 2.45 7.00 12.60
CA PRO A 255 1.87 8.26 12.17
C PRO A 255 0.61 8.12 11.31
N VAL A 256 0.42 6.97 10.67
CA VAL A 256 -0.70 6.71 9.75
C VAL A 256 -1.75 5.79 10.38
N ASN A 257 -1.31 4.72 11.03
CA ASN A 257 -2.16 3.60 11.41
C ASN A 257 -2.36 3.44 12.92
N GLY A 258 -1.59 4.13 13.76
CA GLY A 258 -1.52 3.82 15.19
C GLY A 258 -1.39 2.31 15.42
N MET A 259 -2.22 1.76 16.30
CA MET A 259 -2.20 0.31 16.56
C MET A 259 -2.78 -0.56 15.43
N ALA A 260 -3.43 0.03 14.42
CA ALA A 260 -4.11 -0.71 13.36
C ALA A 260 -3.14 -1.35 12.36
N LEU A 261 -3.41 -2.58 11.94
CA LEU A 261 -2.68 -3.30 10.87
C LEU A 261 -3.67 -4.22 10.15
N CYS A 262 -3.35 -4.56 8.90
CA CYS A 262 -4.04 -5.62 8.16
C CYS A 262 -3.32 -6.96 8.30
N VAL A 263 -3.97 -8.04 7.83
CA VAL A 263 -3.42 -9.41 7.87
C VAL A 263 -2.04 -9.52 7.22
N LYS A 264 -1.82 -8.84 6.08
CA LYS A 264 -0.53 -8.85 5.37
C LYS A 264 0.60 -8.26 6.21
N GLY A 265 0.39 -7.04 6.72
CA GLY A 265 1.41 -6.34 7.50
C GLY A 265 1.69 -7.00 8.85
N ARG A 266 0.69 -7.62 9.49
CA ARG A 266 0.85 -8.26 10.80
C ARG A 266 1.43 -9.67 10.71
N TYR A 267 1.08 -10.44 9.69
CA TYR A 267 1.38 -11.88 9.64
C TYR A 267 2.18 -12.31 8.41
N GLY A 268 2.22 -11.53 7.34
CA GLY A 268 2.97 -11.83 6.12
C GLY A 268 4.42 -11.35 6.17
N TYR A 269 5.16 -11.61 7.24
CA TYR A 269 6.58 -11.22 7.38
C TYR A 269 7.55 -12.40 7.23
N ASP A 270 7.04 -13.64 7.28
CA ASP A 270 7.83 -14.87 7.23
C ASP A 270 8.56 -15.06 5.89
N TYR A 271 8.10 -14.42 4.80
CA TYR A 271 8.81 -14.41 3.53
C TYR A 271 10.25 -13.85 3.66
N ILE A 272 10.51 -12.95 4.61
CA ILE A 272 11.83 -12.34 4.80
C ILE A 272 12.90 -13.42 5.01
N GLN A 273 12.55 -14.49 5.73
CA GLN A 273 13.44 -15.61 6.06
C GLN A 273 13.08 -16.89 5.29
N HIS A 274 12.39 -16.77 4.16
CA HIS A 274 11.99 -17.92 3.35
C HIS A 274 13.21 -18.62 2.73
N PRO A 275 13.22 -19.96 2.63
CA PRO A 275 14.35 -20.70 2.05
C PRO A 275 14.64 -20.33 0.58
N ASP A 276 13.64 -19.91 -0.19
CA ASP A 276 13.80 -19.49 -1.60
C ASP A 276 14.59 -18.18 -1.79
N ARG A 277 14.97 -17.47 -0.72
CA ARG A 277 15.67 -16.19 -0.81
C ARG A 277 16.94 -16.32 -1.64
N LEU A 278 17.15 -15.39 -2.57
CA LEU A 278 18.43 -15.27 -3.27
C LEU A 278 19.48 -14.77 -2.27
N MET A 279 20.60 -15.50 -2.17
CA MET A 279 21.67 -15.21 -1.19
C MET A 279 23.02 -14.91 -1.85
N LYS A 280 23.20 -15.31 -3.11
CA LYS A 280 24.41 -15.08 -3.92
C LYS A 280 24.04 -14.70 -5.34
N PRO A 281 24.88 -13.91 -6.04
CA PRO A 281 24.73 -13.68 -7.46
C PRO A 281 24.69 -14.99 -8.25
N ARG A 282 23.90 -15.00 -9.33
CA ARG A 282 23.85 -16.12 -10.27
C ARG A 282 23.97 -15.61 -11.68
N VAL A 283 24.78 -16.29 -12.49
CA VAL A 283 25.01 -15.97 -13.89
C VAL A 283 24.70 -17.21 -14.72
N ARG A 284 24.12 -17.04 -15.92
CA ARG A 284 23.94 -18.17 -16.84
C ARG A 284 25.29 -18.65 -17.35
N ARG A 285 25.49 -19.97 -17.41
CA ARG A 285 26.78 -20.59 -17.78
C ARG A 285 27.39 -20.03 -19.07
N TYR A 286 26.58 -19.76 -20.09
CA TYR A 286 27.07 -19.22 -21.36
C TYR A 286 27.84 -17.88 -21.23
N LEU A 287 27.47 -17.03 -20.26
CA LEU A 287 28.17 -15.77 -20.02
C LEU A 287 29.56 -16.00 -19.42
N LEU A 288 29.74 -17.06 -18.64
CA LEU A 288 31.04 -17.46 -18.09
C LEU A 288 31.91 -18.13 -19.16
N ASP A 289 31.29 -18.86 -20.07
CA ASP A 289 31.96 -19.52 -21.20
C ASP A 289 32.32 -18.53 -22.33
N GLY A 290 31.74 -17.32 -22.33
CA GLY A 290 31.99 -16.28 -23.32
C GLY A 290 31.17 -16.42 -24.61
N ASP A 291 30.11 -17.24 -24.61
CA ASP A 291 29.29 -17.50 -25.80
C ASP A 291 28.36 -16.32 -26.13
N ALA A 292 27.95 -16.22 -27.39
CA ALA A 292 26.87 -15.33 -27.81
C ALA A 292 25.51 -15.99 -27.57
N LYS A 293 24.58 -15.29 -26.91
CA LYS A 293 23.24 -15.81 -26.60
C LYS A 293 22.47 -16.25 -27.85
N GLN A 294 22.67 -15.54 -28.96
CA GLN A 294 22.03 -15.81 -30.25
C GLN A 294 22.48 -17.14 -30.89
N GLU A 295 23.62 -17.69 -30.48
CA GLU A 295 24.14 -18.97 -30.96
C GLU A 295 23.60 -20.16 -30.15
N ILE A 296 22.82 -19.89 -29.09
CA ILE A 296 22.26 -20.91 -28.20
C ILE A 296 20.88 -21.33 -28.70
N ASN A 297 20.66 -22.64 -28.85
CA ASN A 297 19.31 -23.16 -29.12
C ASN A 297 18.42 -23.04 -27.88
N LEU A 298 17.50 -22.08 -27.90
CA LEU A 298 16.60 -21.78 -26.78
C LEU A 298 15.26 -22.55 -26.80
N LYS A 299 15.04 -23.48 -27.75
CA LYS A 299 13.77 -24.24 -27.85
C LYS A 299 13.39 -24.97 -26.55
N ASP A 300 14.38 -25.47 -25.80
CA ASP A 300 14.21 -26.09 -24.49
C ASP A 300 15.13 -25.42 -23.46
N ARG A 301 14.96 -24.12 -23.23
CA ARG A 301 15.80 -23.29 -22.34
C ARG A 301 16.10 -23.94 -20.98
N LYS A 302 15.12 -24.58 -20.35
CA LYS A 302 15.29 -25.24 -19.02
C LYS A 302 16.23 -26.44 -19.02
N LYS A 303 16.36 -27.14 -20.15
CA LYS A 303 17.20 -28.33 -20.29
C LYS A 303 18.54 -28.03 -20.95
N ASN A 304 18.76 -26.80 -21.42
CA ASN A 304 19.98 -26.42 -22.09
C ASN A 304 21.11 -26.16 -21.06
N PRO A 305 22.23 -26.89 -21.11
CA PRO A 305 23.33 -26.74 -20.15
C PRO A 305 23.97 -25.35 -20.18
N LYS A 306 23.96 -24.66 -21.33
CA LYS A 306 24.45 -23.28 -21.46
C LYS A 306 23.58 -22.27 -20.72
N MET A 307 22.33 -22.64 -20.44
CA MET A 307 21.39 -21.83 -19.67
C MET A 307 21.31 -22.28 -18.20
N GLU A 308 22.21 -23.13 -17.70
CA GLU A 308 22.26 -23.46 -16.28
C GLU A 308 22.63 -22.23 -15.43
N TRP A 309 22.04 -22.11 -14.24
CA TRP A 309 22.44 -21.10 -13.26
C TRP A 309 23.71 -21.53 -12.53
N VAL A 310 24.72 -20.68 -12.55
CA VAL A 310 25.95 -20.86 -11.77
C VAL A 310 26.00 -19.78 -10.70
N GLU A 311 26.15 -20.17 -9.43
CA GLU A 311 26.40 -19.21 -8.34
C GLU A 311 27.82 -18.67 -8.47
N THR A 312 27.97 -17.35 -8.34
CA THR A 312 29.27 -16.67 -8.45
C THR A 312 29.49 -15.74 -7.26
N ASP A 313 30.72 -15.26 -7.11
CA ASP A 313 30.99 -14.09 -6.25
C ASP A 313 30.44 -12.80 -6.89
N TRP A 314 30.44 -11.72 -6.10
CA TRP A 314 29.94 -10.41 -6.51
C TRP A 314 30.79 -9.75 -7.59
N ASP A 315 32.10 -9.88 -7.53
CA ASP A 315 32.97 -9.18 -8.47
C ASP A 315 32.78 -9.76 -9.87
N THR A 316 32.80 -11.10 -9.98
CA THR A 316 32.50 -11.80 -11.25
C THR A 316 31.15 -11.37 -11.84
N ALA A 317 30.07 -11.41 -11.06
CA ALA A 317 28.74 -11.07 -11.56
C ALA A 317 28.62 -9.60 -11.99
N LEU A 318 29.17 -8.67 -11.20
CA LEU A 318 29.09 -7.25 -11.47
C LEU A 318 30.01 -6.82 -12.61
N ASP A 319 31.16 -7.46 -12.79
CA ASP A 319 32.07 -7.20 -13.91
C ASP A 319 31.43 -7.63 -15.23
N ILE A 320 30.80 -8.82 -15.28
CA ILE A 320 30.05 -9.28 -16.46
C ILE A 320 28.88 -8.33 -16.75
N ALA A 321 28.10 -7.96 -15.72
CA ALA A 321 26.97 -7.03 -15.89
C ALA A 321 27.43 -5.66 -16.41
N ALA A 322 28.49 -5.10 -15.81
CA ALA A 322 29.06 -3.82 -16.21
C ALA A 322 29.56 -3.86 -17.66
N ASP A 323 30.32 -4.90 -18.03
CA ASP A 323 30.87 -5.02 -19.37
C ASP A 323 29.78 -5.19 -20.43
N LYS A 324 28.76 -6.02 -20.17
CA LYS A 324 27.64 -6.21 -21.12
C LYS A 324 26.80 -4.95 -21.29
N LEU A 325 26.48 -4.23 -20.21
CA LEU A 325 25.75 -2.96 -20.29
C LEU A 325 26.58 -1.90 -21.03
N ARG A 326 27.87 -1.76 -20.68
CA ARG A 326 28.80 -0.83 -21.33
C ARG A 326 28.94 -1.13 -22.82
N THR A 327 29.17 -2.39 -23.18
CA THR A 327 29.31 -2.84 -24.57
C THR A 327 28.02 -2.60 -25.35
N THR A 328 26.85 -2.90 -24.77
CA THR A 328 25.56 -2.62 -25.42
C THR A 328 25.39 -1.12 -25.68
N ARG A 329 25.60 -0.28 -24.67
CA ARG A 329 25.54 1.18 -24.77
C ARG A 329 26.48 1.71 -25.86
N ASP A 330 27.72 1.23 -25.89
CA ASP A 330 28.77 1.77 -26.77
C ASP A 330 28.68 1.24 -28.22
N THR A 331 27.98 0.12 -28.45
CA THR A 331 27.82 -0.49 -29.79
C THR A 331 26.44 -0.33 -30.40
N LYS A 332 25.38 -0.29 -29.57
CA LYS A 332 23.97 -0.19 -29.99
C LYS A 332 23.33 1.15 -29.61
N GLY A 333 23.99 1.96 -28.79
CA GLY A 333 23.50 3.26 -28.31
C GLY A 333 22.82 3.16 -26.94
N ALA A 334 22.83 4.27 -26.19
CA ALA A 334 22.29 4.32 -24.82
C ALA A 334 20.79 3.96 -24.75
N ASP A 335 19.99 4.42 -25.72
CA ASP A 335 18.55 4.16 -25.77
C ASP A 335 18.20 2.71 -26.17
N SER A 336 19.19 1.87 -26.47
CA SER A 336 18.98 0.43 -26.60
C SER A 336 18.89 -0.30 -25.26
N ILE A 337 19.06 0.42 -24.15
CA ILE A 337 18.99 -0.11 -22.78
C ILE A 337 17.73 0.44 -22.11
N GLY A 338 16.89 -0.46 -21.60
CA GLY A 338 15.74 -0.10 -20.78
C GLY A 338 15.98 -0.43 -19.30
N ILE A 339 15.52 0.45 -18.42
CA ILE A 339 15.69 0.30 -16.97
C ILE A 339 14.33 0.31 -16.30
N LEU A 340 14.02 -0.74 -15.53
CA LEU A 340 12.82 -0.80 -14.71
C LEU A 340 13.22 -0.65 -13.24
N THR A 341 12.83 0.47 -12.62
CA THR A 341 12.99 0.68 -11.18
C THR A 341 11.79 0.10 -10.42
N SER A 342 11.82 0.13 -9.08
CA SER A 342 10.81 -0.53 -8.24
C SER A 342 10.13 0.40 -7.24
N ALA A 343 8.80 0.38 -7.23
CA ALA A 343 8.00 0.97 -6.15
C ALA A 343 7.97 0.13 -4.85
N LYS A 344 8.70 -0.99 -4.81
CA LYS A 344 8.92 -1.80 -3.59
C LYS A 344 10.18 -1.36 -2.85
N CYS A 345 11.10 -0.71 -3.58
CA CYS A 345 12.40 -0.23 -3.11
C CYS A 345 12.31 1.17 -2.48
N LEU A 346 13.38 1.56 -1.80
CA LEU A 346 13.50 2.84 -1.09
C LEU A 346 13.49 4.03 -2.06
N ASN A 347 13.22 5.23 -1.56
CA ASN A 347 13.38 6.46 -2.34
C ASN A 347 14.81 6.62 -2.84
N GLU A 348 15.77 6.36 -1.96
CA GLU A 348 17.19 6.48 -2.26
C GLU A 348 17.62 5.53 -3.40
N GLU A 349 17.07 4.33 -3.43
CA GLU A 349 17.33 3.33 -4.48
C GLU A 349 16.71 3.75 -5.82
N ASN A 350 15.48 4.28 -5.80
CA ASN A 350 14.84 4.80 -7.01
C ASN A 350 15.58 6.03 -7.56
N TYR A 351 16.07 6.91 -6.68
CA TYR A 351 16.90 8.05 -7.08
C TYR A 351 18.19 7.58 -7.77
N LEU A 352 18.87 6.58 -7.19
CA LEU A 352 20.07 5.98 -7.78
C LEU A 352 19.77 5.28 -9.11
N MET A 353 18.65 4.57 -9.28
CA MET A 353 18.28 3.99 -10.58
C MET A 353 18.08 5.07 -11.65
N ASN A 354 17.41 6.18 -11.29
CA ASN A 354 17.28 7.35 -12.16
C ASN A 354 18.65 7.93 -12.54
N LYS A 355 19.53 8.13 -11.57
CA LYS A 355 20.89 8.63 -11.79
C LYS A 355 21.71 7.65 -12.65
N PHE A 356 21.56 6.35 -12.44
CA PHE A 356 22.24 5.31 -13.21
C PHE A 356 21.81 5.37 -14.69
N ALA A 357 20.50 5.39 -14.95
CA ALA A 357 19.96 5.52 -16.31
C ALA A 357 20.51 6.74 -17.04
N ARG A 358 20.54 7.89 -16.37
CA ARG A 358 20.81 9.18 -17.01
C ARG A 358 22.28 9.56 -17.03
N GLN A 359 23.02 9.34 -15.94
CA GLN A 359 24.44 9.66 -15.83
C GLN A 359 25.34 8.55 -16.38
N VAL A 360 25.05 7.29 -16.07
CA VAL A 360 25.96 6.16 -16.40
C VAL A 360 25.67 5.62 -17.80
N ILE A 361 24.39 5.42 -18.11
CA ILE A 361 23.97 4.91 -19.43
C ILE A 361 23.79 6.06 -20.43
N GLY A 362 23.14 7.15 -20.02
CA GLY A 362 22.84 8.29 -20.89
C GLY A 362 21.49 8.19 -21.59
N THR A 363 20.50 7.58 -20.95
CA THR A 363 19.15 7.39 -21.50
C THR A 363 18.06 7.87 -20.54
N ASN A 364 16.92 8.29 -21.10
CA ASN A 364 15.68 8.52 -20.35
C ASN A 364 14.76 7.28 -20.34
N ASN A 365 15.20 6.13 -20.88
CA ASN A 365 14.45 4.86 -20.86
C ASN A 365 14.46 4.24 -19.45
N ILE A 366 13.79 4.91 -18.51
CA ILE A 366 13.53 4.45 -17.16
C ILE A 366 12.05 4.55 -16.85
N ASP A 367 11.45 3.47 -16.36
CA ASP A 367 10.05 3.46 -15.92
C ASP A 367 9.85 2.44 -14.78
N HIS A 368 8.63 2.32 -14.28
CA HIS A 368 8.29 1.35 -13.22
C HIS A 368 6.78 1.07 -13.16
N CYS A 369 6.33 0.33 -12.14
CA CYS A 369 4.95 -0.12 -11.98
C CYS A 369 3.88 1.00 -12.00
N ALA A 370 4.23 2.27 -11.75
CA ALA A 370 3.26 3.37 -11.85
C ALA A 370 2.62 3.42 -13.23
N ARG A 371 3.37 3.04 -14.29
CA ARG A 371 2.85 2.92 -15.66
C ARG A 371 1.61 2.06 -15.74
N LEU A 372 1.63 0.92 -15.05
CA LEU A 372 0.57 -0.08 -15.05
C LEU A 372 -0.53 0.22 -14.03
N CYS A 373 -0.38 1.30 -13.24
CA CYS A 373 -1.20 1.54 -12.05
C CYS A 373 -1.84 2.93 -12.07
N HIS A 374 -1.05 4.00 -11.89
CA HIS A 374 -1.55 5.36 -11.71
C HIS A 374 -0.91 6.38 -12.67
N ALA A 375 -0.30 5.96 -13.78
CA ALA A 375 0.21 6.90 -14.77
C ALA A 375 -0.88 7.85 -15.29
N SER A 376 -2.11 7.34 -15.50
CA SER A 376 -3.24 8.19 -15.87
C SER A 376 -3.61 9.22 -14.81
N THR A 377 -3.48 8.86 -13.53
CA THR A 377 -3.65 9.81 -12.43
C THR A 377 -2.61 10.93 -12.51
N VAL A 378 -1.34 10.58 -12.71
CA VAL A 378 -0.27 11.57 -12.80
C VAL A 378 -0.51 12.51 -13.97
N ALA A 379 -0.80 11.97 -15.16
CA ALA A 379 -1.07 12.77 -16.35
C ALA A 379 -2.33 13.65 -16.20
N GLY A 380 -3.47 13.07 -15.84
CA GLY A 380 -4.75 13.80 -15.73
C GLY A 380 -4.74 14.90 -14.67
N LEU A 381 -4.21 14.63 -13.48
CA LEU A 381 -4.13 15.63 -12.41
C LEU A 381 -3.02 16.66 -12.65
N ALA A 382 -1.88 16.29 -13.27
CA ALA A 382 -0.87 17.27 -13.67
C ALA A 382 -1.44 18.27 -14.70
N SER A 383 -2.20 17.80 -15.68
CA SER A 383 -2.89 18.66 -16.64
C SER A 383 -3.95 19.56 -15.97
N SER A 384 -4.68 19.03 -14.99
CA SER A 384 -5.77 19.76 -14.32
C SER A 384 -5.28 20.75 -13.25
N PHE A 385 -4.31 20.35 -12.42
CA PHE A 385 -3.89 21.07 -11.21
C PHE A 385 -2.40 21.43 -11.17
N GLY A 386 -1.59 20.87 -12.05
CA GLY A 386 -0.13 20.98 -12.02
C GLY A 386 0.55 20.01 -11.05
N SER A 387 -0.19 19.07 -10.44
CA SER A 387 0.36 18.04 -9.56
C SER A 387 -0.39 16.72 -9.72
N GLY A 388 0.36 15.62 -9.90
CA GLY A 388 -0.18 14.27 -10.07
C GLY A 388 -0.53 13.54 -8.77
N ALA A 389 -0.31 14.15 -7.61
CA ALA A 389 -0.38 13.46 -6.31
C ALA A 389 -1.77 13.54 -5.68
N MET A 390 -2.01 12.71 -4.66
CA MET A 390 -3.17 12.87 -3.78
C MET A 390 -3.19 14.28 -3.18
N SER A 391 -4.36 14.89 -2.96
CA SER A 391 -4.43 16.27 -2.48
C SER A 391 -4.43 16.37 -0.95
N ASN A 392 -5.07 15.42 -0.26
CA ASN A 392 -5.29 15.47 1.19
C ASN A 392 -4.57 14.30 1.89
N SER A 393 -4.52 14.31 3.23
CA SER A 393 -4.04 13.17 4.02
C SER A 393 -5.20 12.25 4.41
N MET A 394 -4.94 10.96 4.60
CA MET A 394 -5.95 10.00 5.05
C MET A 394 -6.53 10.36 6.41
N ASP A 395 -5.72 10.93 7.32
CA ASP A 395 -6.18 11.43 8.61
C ASP A 395 -7.13 12.63 8.47
N ASP A 396 -6.82 13.57 7.56
CA ASP A 396 -7.71 14.68 7.23
C ASP A 396 -9.06 14.18 6.69
N LEU A 397 -9.03 13.25 5.73
CA LEU A 397 -10.24 12.67 5.17
C LEU A 397 -11.11 12.00 6.25
N ALA A 398 -10.49 11.17 7.09
CA ALA A 398 -11.19 10.45 8.16
C ALA A 398 -11.79 11.38 9.22
N ARG A 399 -11.17 12.54 9.50
CA ARG A 399 -11.63 13.50 10.51
C ARG A 399 -12.59 14.55 9.97
N ASN A 400 -12.43 14.99 8.72
CA ASN A 400 -13.10 16.18 8.20
C ASN A 400 -14.05 15.94 7.01
N SER A 401 -13.94 14.82 6.28
CA SER A 401 -14.82 14.60 5.11
C SER A 401 -16.28 14.39 5.50
N ALA A 402 -17.21 15.19 4.98
CA ALA A 402 -18.64 14.98 5.24
C ALA A 402 -19.21 13.81 4.42
N LEU A 403 -18.63 13.58 3.24
CA LEU A 403 -18.98 12.49 2.33
C LEU A 403 -17.75 11.90 1.65
N PHE A 404 -17.67 10.58 1.61
CA PHE A 404 -16.70 9.84 0.81
C PHE A 404 -17.36 9.35 -0.48
N PHE A 405 -16.85 9.77 -1.63
CA PHE A 405 -17.22 9.21 -2.94
C PHE A 405 -16.11 8.28 -3.41
N VAL A 406 -16.31 6.98 -3.22
CA VAL A 406 -15.35 5.94 -3.61
C VAL A 406 -15.75 5.38 -4.96
N ILE A 407 -14.91 5.56 -5.98
CA ILE A 407 -15.17 5.09 -7.35
C ILE A 407 -14.00 4.26 -7.89
N GLY A 408 -14.29 3.08 -8.44
CA GLY A 408 -13.27 2.20 -9.01
C GLY A 408 -12.16 1.79 -8.02
N SER A 409 -12.53 1.54 -6.76
CA SER A 409 -11.60 1.18 -5.67
C SER A 409 -12.21 0.21 -4.68
N ASN A 410 -11.56 -0.95 -4.48
CA ASN A 410 -11.82 -1.85 -3.36
C ASN A 410 -10.90 -1.55 -2.17
N THR A 411 -11.19 -0.44 -1.48
CA THR A 411 -10.34 0.08 -0.39
C THR A 411 -10.19 -0.90 0.78
N THR A 412 -11.19 -1.73 1.07
CA THR A 412 -11.17 -2.68 2.19
C THR A 412 -10.21 -3.85 2.00
N GLU A 413 -9.91 -4.24 0.77
CA GLU A 413 -8.96 -5.32 0.47
C GLU A 413 -7.56 -4.79 0.11
N GLN A 414 -7.51 -3.63 -0.58
CA GLN A 414 -6.27 -3.07 -1.14
C GLN A 414 -5.57 -2.07 -0.22
N HIS A 415 -6.36 -1.32 0.56
CA HIS A 415 -5.86 -0.34 1.53
C HIS A 415 -6.57 -0.52 2.89
N PRO A 416 -6.51 -1.71 3.51
CA PRO A 416 -7.50 -2.10 4.53
C PRO A 416 -7.55 -1.18 5.75
N VAL A 417 -6.41 -0.59 6.14
CA VAL A 417 -6.37 0.36 7.25
C VAL A 417 -7.11 1.65 6.91
N PHE A 418 -6.97 2.17 5.69
CA PHE A 418 -7.77 3.33 5.26
C PHE A 418 -9.24 2.96 5.06
N GLY A 419 -9.53 1.76 4.55
CA GLY A 419 -10.90 1.23 4.50
C GLY A 419 -11.54 1.18 5.88
N THR A 420 -10.79 0.77 6.91
CA THR A 420 -11.20 0.83 8.30
C THR A 420 -11.45 2.27 8.77
N MET A 421 -10.59 3.23 8.42
CA MET A 421 -10.82 4.64 8.76
C MET A 421 -12.12 5.18 8.15
N ILE A 422 -12.42 4.85 6.89
CA ILE A 422 -13.69 5.20 6.24
C ILE A 422 -14.87 4.55 6.99
N ARG A 423 -14.82 3.24 7.28
CA ARG A 423 -15.89 2.56 8.05
C ARG A 423 -16.16 3.24 9.39
N ARG A 424 -15.11 3.62 10.12
CA ARG A 424 -15.23 4.32 11.41
C ARG A 424 -15.87 5.69 11.24
N ALA A 425 -15.43 6.44 10.23
CA ALA A 425 -15.96 7.76 9.93
C ALA A 425 -17.45 7.72 9.56
N VAL A 426 -17.88 6.72 8.78
CA VAL A 426 -19.30 6.50 8.48
C VAL A 426 -20.07 6.10 9.74
N ARG A 427 -19.56 5.11 10.49
CA ARG A 427 -20.29 4.51 11.62
C ARG A 427 -20.42 5.41 12.84
N PHE A 428 -19.35 6.14 13.20
CA PHE A 428 -19.26 6.87 14.48
C PHE A 428 -19.39 8.38 14.33
N ARG A 429 -18.99 8.93 13.19
CA ARG A 429 -19.12 10.38 12.91
C ARG A 429 -20.34 10.69 12.04
N GLY A 430 -20.94 9.70 11.39
CA GLY A 430 -22.12 9.88 10.54
C GLY A 430 -21.82 10.45 9.15
N ALA A 431 -20.55 10.37 8.71
CA ALA A 431 -20.17 10.75 7.35
C ALA A 431 -20.89 9.87 6.32
N LYS A 432 -21.24 10.45 5.18
CA LYS A 432 -21.90 9.69 4.10
C LYS A 432 -20.90 8.96 3.22
N LEU A 433 -21.38 7.94 2.53
CA LEU A 433 -20.57 7.12 1.64
C LEU A 433 -21.35 6.77 0.36
N ILE A 434 -20.78 7.12 -0.79
CA ILE A 434 -21.21 6.64 -2.10
C ILE A 434 -20.11 5.69 -2.61
N VAL A 435 -20.49 4.50 -3.06
CA VAL A 435 -19.59 3.55 -3.72
C VAL A 435 -20.04 3.38 -5.17
N ALA A 436 -19.19 3.72 -6.13
CA ALA A 436 -19.40 3.48 -7.56
C ALA A 436 -18.42 2.40 -8.04
N ASP A 437 -18.88 1.16 -8.07
CA ASP A 437 -18.10 0.00 -8.51
C ASP A 437 -19.06 -1.06 -9.09
N PRO A 438 -18.75 -1.64 -10.26
CA PRO A 438 -19.55 -2.73 -10.83
C PRO A 438 -19.65 -3.94 -9.90
N ARG A 439 -18.65 -4.16 -9.04
CA ARG A 439 -18.61 -5.24 -8.06
C ARG A 439 -19.10 -4.73 -6.70
N LYS A 440 -19.91 -5.54 -6.03
CA LYS A 440 -20.38 -5.29 -4.65
C LYS A 440 -19.25 -5.59 -3.66
N ILE A 441 -18.32 -4.64 -3.55
CA ILE A 441 -17.19 -4.69 -2.61
C ILE A 441 -17.67 -4.58 -1.16
N ASP A 442 -16.86 -5.00 -0.20
CA ASP A 442 -17.25 -5.02 1.22
C ASP A 442 -17.64 -3.64 1.79
N LEU A 443 -17.11 -2.56 1.20
CA LEU A 443 -17.45 -1.20 1.62
C LEU A 443 -18.92 -0.82 1.32
N VAL A 444 -19.58 -1.52 0.39
CA VAL A 444 -21.00 -1.34 0.06
C VAL A 444 -21.91 -1.59 1.26
N GLU A 445 -21.51 -2.46 2.20
CA GLU A 445 -22.26 -2.72 3.46
C GLU A 445 -22.47 -1.43 4.28
N PHE A 446 -21.61 -0.42 4.09
CA PHE A 446 -21.67 0.86 4.80
C PHE A 446 -22.15 2.01 3.92
N ALA A 447 -22.37 1.78 2.62
CA ALA A 447 -22.69 2.83 1.68
C ALA A 447 -24.13 3.31 1.83
N ASN A 448 -24.34 4.62 1.71
CA ASN A 448 -25.66 5.20 1.55
C ASN A 448 -26.22 4.92 0.15
N LEU A 449 -25.33 4.85 -0.86
CA LEU A 449 -25.67 4.54 -2.24
C LEU A 449 -24.57 3.69 -2.87
N HIS A 450 -24.98 2.57 -3.48
CA HIS A 450 -24.13 1.78 -4.38
C HIS A 450 -24.56 2.05 -5.83
N ILE A 451 -23.66 2.65 -6.60
CA ILE A 451 -23.81 2.83 -8.04
C ILE A 451 -23.11 1.65 -8.70
N GLN A 452 -23.88 0.76 -9.32
CA GLN A 452 -23.36 -0.42 -9.99
C GLN A 452 -23.33 -0.20 -11.51
N GLN A 453 -22.47 0.73 -11.97
CA GLN A 453 -22.35 1.05 -13.39
C GLN A 453 -21.74 -0.11 -14.19
N LYS A 454 -22.03 -0.17 -15.50
CA LYS A 454 -21.32 -1.05 -16.43
C LYS A 454 -19.83 -0.66 -16.47
N PRO A 455 -18.89 -1.62 -16.43
CA PRO A 455 -17.47 -1.30 -16.50
C PRO A 455 -17.11 -0.46 -17.73
N GLY A 456 -16.24 0.53 -17.56
CA GLY A 456 -15.78 1.41 -18.64
C GLY A 456 -16.74 2.54 -19.02
N THR A 457 -17.79 2.77 -18.24
CA THR A 457 -18.77 3.86 -18.46
C THR A 457 -18.59 5.04 -17.51
N ASP A 458 -17.43 5.17 -16.89
CA ASP A 458 -17.16 6.12 -15.80
C ASP A 458 -17.28 7.59 -16.23
N ILE A 459 -16.81 7.95 -17.43
CA ILE A 459 -17.01 9.30 -18.02
C ILE A 459 -18.49 9.63 -18.12
N ALA A 460 -19.30 8.71 -18.64
CA ALA A 460 -20.74 8.95 -18.81
C ALA A 460 -21.42 9.15 -17.45
N LEU A 461 -21.05 8.35 -16.44
CA LEU A 461 -21.54 8.51 -15.08
C LEU A 461 -21.17 9.90 -14.52
N LEU A 462 -19.89 10.26 -14.56
CA LEU A 462 -19.40 11.52 -13.98
C LEU A 462 -20.00 12.75 -14.69
N ASN A 463 -20.06 12.73 -16.03
CA ASN A 463 -20.71 13.78 -16.79
C ASN A 463 -22.22 13.88 -16.48
N GLY A 464 -22.91 12.76 -16.25
CA GLY A 464 -24.30 12.78 -15.81
C GLY A 464 -24.51 13.43 -14.44
N LEU A 465 -23.62 13.16 -13.48
CA LEU A 465 -23.64 13.82 -12.17
C LEU A 465 -23.38 15.32 -12.31
N MET A 466 -22.38 15.71 -13.10
CA MET A 466 -22.05 17.12 -13.34
C MET A 466 -23.15 17.85 -14.13
N TYR A 467 -23.82 17.17 -15.06
CA TYR A 467 -24.99 17.68 -15.79
C TYR A 467 -26.07 18.11 -14.80
N LEU A 468 -26.44 17.20 -13.89
CA LEU A 468 -27.49 17.44 -12.90
C LEU A 468 -27.12 18.55 -11.90
N ILE A 469 -25.84 18.66 -11.52
CA ILE A 469 -25.35 19.77 -10.68
C ILE A 469 -25.53 21.10 -11.42
N LEU A 470 -25.13 21.19 -12.68
CA LEU A 470 -25.22 22.40 -13.50
C LEU A 470 -26.66 22.78 -13.85
N GLU A 471 -27.50 21.80 -14.20
CA GLU A 471 -28.92 21.98 -14.51
C GLU A 471 -29.68 22.60 -13.33
N LYS A 472 -29.32 22.19 -12.10
CA LYS A 472 -29.92 22.71 -10.86
C LYS A 472 -29.23 23.95 -10.30
N GLY A 473 -28.12 24.39 -10.89
CA GLY A 473 -27.36 25.54 -10.39
C GLY A 473 -26.67 25.31 -9.05
N LEU A 474 -26.27 24.06 -8.75
CA LEU A 474 -25.70 23.62 -7.46
C LEU A 474 -24.16 23.71 -7.41
N GLU A 475 -23.53 24.18 -8.48
CA GLU A 475 -22.08 24.36 -8.58
C GLU A 475 -21.56 25.53 -7.71
N ASP A 476 -20.31 25.45 -7.28
CA ASP A 476 -19.64 26.54 -6.56
C ASP A 476 -19.15 27.61 -7.54
N LYS A 477 -20.06 28.51 -7.91
CA LYS A 477 -19.80 29.64 -8.83
C LYS A 477 -18.64 30.52 -8.37
N LYS A 478 -18.44 30.67 -7.05
CA LYS A 478 -17.35 31.51 -6.52
C LYS A 478 -16.01 30.82 -6.72
N PHE A 479 -15.92 29.54 -6.39
CA PHE A 479 -14.71 28.74 -6.59
C PHE A 479 -14.31 28.72 -8.07
N ILE A 480 -15.27 28.42 -8.95
CA ILE A 480 -15.06 28.35 -10.40
C ILE A 480 -14.47 29.68 -10.90
N LYS A 481 -15.14 30.81 -10.63
CA LYS A 481 -14.69 32.12 -11.10
C LYS A 481 -13.30 32.52 -10.59
N GLN A 482 -12.95 32.14 -9.36
CA GLN A 482 -11.72 32.61 -8.71
C GLN A 482 -10.51 31.69 -8.94
N ARG A 483 -10.74 30.41 -9.19
CA ARG A 483 -9.68 29.39 -9.10
C ARG A 483 -9.58 28.50 -10.33
N THR A 484 -10.41 28.70 -11.35
CA THR A 484 -10.45 27.81 -12.53
C THR A 484 -10.43 28.56 -13.86
N GLU A 485 -10.17 27.83 -14.93
CA GLU A 485 -10.24 28.26 -16.33
C GLU A 485 -10.96 27.20 -17.19
N ASP A 486 -11.30 27.56 -18.43
CA ASP A 486 -11.95 26.68 -19.43
C ASP A 486 -13.35 26.15 -19.05
N PHE A 487 -14.07 26.83 -18.14
CA PHE A 487 -15.37 26.36 -17.64
C PHE A 487 -16.48 26.30 -18.69
N GLU A 488 -16.57 27.27 -19.60
CA GLU A 488 -17.70 27.34 -20.56
C GLU A 488 -17.66 26.19 -21.57
N ASP A 489 -16.47 25.87 -22.11
CA ASP A 489 -16.30 24.74 -23.04
C ASP A 489 -16.59 23.39 -22.36
N PHE A 490 -16.13 23.23 -21.12
CA PHE A 490 -16.47 22.10 -20.28
C PHE A 490 -17.98 21.98 -20.06
N LYS A 491 -18.65 23.08 -19.70
CA LYS A 491 -20.09 23.11 -19.46
C LYS A 491 -20.85 22.68 -20.71
N GLN A 492 -20.48 23.20 -21.89
CA GLN A 492 -21.11 22.80 -23.16
C GLN A 492 -21.01 21.30 -23.43
N GLY A 493 -19.86 20.68 -23.15
CA GLY A 493 -19.67 19.23 -23.30
C GLY A 493 -20.52 18.43 -22.31
N VAL A 494 -20.51 18.81 -21.04
CA VAL A 494 -21.28 18.12 -19.98
C VAL A 494 -22.79 18.21 -20.22
N MET A 495 -23.29 19.34 -20.73
CA MET A 495 -24.72 19.52 -21.02
C MET A 495 -25.27 18.54 -22.10
N GLN A 496 -24.42 17.76 -22.76
CA GLN A 496 -24.83 16.69 -23.69
C GLN A 496 -25.15 15.34 -23.02
N TYR A 497 -25.00 15.23 -21.70
CA TYR A 497 -25.16 13.99 -20.92
C TYR A 497 -26.43 14.03 -20.06
N THR A 498 -27.60 14.07 -20.69
CA THR A 498 -28.87 14.02 -19.96
C THR A 498 -28.99 12.72 -19.15
N PRO A 499 -29.76 12.71 -18.04
CA PRO A 499 -29.87 11.54 -17.17
C PRO A 499 -30.31 10.26 -17.91
N GLU A 500 -31.22 10.37 -18.88
CA GLU A 500 -31.71 9.25 -19.67
C GLU A 500 -30.62 8.66 -20.57
N LYS A 501 -29.83 9.52 -21.22
CA LYS A 501 -28.68 9.11 -22.03
C LYS A 501 -27.63 8.41 -21.17
N VAL A 502 -27.33 8.97 -20.00
CA VAL A 502 -26.38 8.40 -19.04
C VAL A 502 -26.86 7.06 -18.52
N SER A 503 -28.14 6.95 -18.18
CA SER A 503 -28.74 5.69 -17.74
C SER A 503 -28.65 4.60 -18.81
N ALA A 504 -28.90 4.94 -20.09
CA ALA A 504 -28.77 3.99 -21.19
C ALA A 504 -27.33 3.47 -21.36
N ILE A 505 -26.33 4.35 -21.27
CA ILE A 505 -24.91 3.99 -21.39
C ILE A 505 -24.46 3.16 -20.18
N THR A 506 -24.67 3.70 -18.98
CA THR A 506 -24.09 3.15 -17.73
C THR A 506 -24.89 1.98 -17.16
N GLY A 507 -26.17 1.84 -17.51
CA GLY A 507 -27.09 0.92 -16.85
C GLY A 507 -27.51 1.38 -15.44
N VAL A 508 -27.06 2.56 -14.99
CA VAL A 508 -27.43 3.11 -13.68
C VAL A 508 -28.83 3.73 -13.79
N PRO A 509 -29.76 3.43 -12.87
CA PRO A 509 -31.07 4.05 -12.86
C PRO A 509 -31.01 5.57 -12.66
N VAL A 510 -31.87 6.32 -13.32
CA VAL A 510 -31.88 7.81 -13.28
C VAL A 510 -32.05 8.32 -11.85
N GLU A 511 -32.87 7.65 -11.04
CA GLU A 511 -33.09 7.97 -9.64
C GLU A 511 -31.81 7.91 -8.80
N HIS A 512 -30.90 6.98 -9.09
CA HIS A 512 -29.61 6.88 -8.39
C HIS A 512 -28.68 8.05 -8.76
N LEU A 513 -28.79 8.58 -9.99
CA LEU A 513 -28.02 9.77 -10.41
C LEU A 513 -28.47 11.01 -9.60
N TYR A 514 -29.79 11.20 -9.44
CA TYR A 514 -30.33 12.27 -8.61
C TYR A 514 -29.95 12.12 -7.13
N GLN A 515 -30.09 10.92 -6.57
CA GLN A 515 -29.68 10.63 -5.18
C GLN A 515 -28.20 10.88 -4.94
N ALA A 516 -27.33 10.53 -5.90
CA ALA A 516 -25.90 10.80 -5.80
C ALA A 516 -25.61 12.32 -5.76
N VAL A 517 -26.29 13.11 -6.60
CA VAL A 517 -26.12 14.57 -6.63
C VAL A 517 -26.65 15.23 -5.36
N GLU A 518 -27.79 14.78 -4.83
CA GLU A 518 -28.32 15.21 -3.54
C GLU A 518 -27.28 14.99 -2.44
N LEU A 519 -26.78 13.76 -2.29
CA LEU A 519 -25.76 13.43 -1.31
C LEU A 519 -24.48 14.27 -1.47
N LEU A 520 -23.97 14.43 -2.71
CA LEU A 520 -22.74 15.18 -3.00
C LEU A 520 -22.86 16.68 -2.70
N THR A 521 -24.07 17.24 -2.83
CA THR A 521 -24.29 18.69 -2.68
C THR A 521 -24.75 19.08 -1.28
N GLU A 522 -25.44 18.19 -0.55
CA GLU A 522 -25.84 18.42 0.84
C GLU A 522 -24.71 18.17 1.85
N HIS A 523 -23.79 17.25 1.54
CA HIS A 523 -22.72 16.83 2.44
C HIS A 523 -21.35 17.31 1.97
N LYS A 524 -21.05 18.58 2.22
CA LYS A 524 -19.77 19.23 1.90
C LYS A 524 -18.90 19.41 3.15
N PRO A 525 -17.57 19.27 3.06
CA PRO A 525 -16.80 18.92 1.86
C PRO A 525 -16.88 17.43 1.54
N ALA A 526 -16.97 17.10 0.25
CA ALA A 526 -16.98 15.73 -0.25
C ALA A 526 -15.60 15.36 -0.82
N SER A 527 -15.05 14.23 -0.39
CA SER A 527 -13.80 13.69 -0.92
C SER A 527 -14.07 12.66 -2.00
N VAL A 528 -13.33 12.72 -3.11
CA VAL A 528 -13.37 11.65 -4.12
C VAL A 528 -12.13 10.78 -4.01
N ILE A 529 -12.35 9.46 -3.98
CA ILE A 529 -11.33 8.43 -3.72
C ILE A 529 -11.41 7.39 -4.83
N TRP A 530 -10.28 7.08 -5.46
CA TRP A 530 -10.26 6.09 -6.54
C TRP A 530 -8.97 5.30 -6.62
N ALA A 531 -9.00 4.22 -7.40
CA ALA A 531 -7.84 3.42 -7.72
C ALA A 531 -7.93 2.90 -9.18
N MET A 532 -7.80 1.60 -9.36
CA MET A 532 -7.56 0.97 -10.66
C MET A 532 -8.79 0.88 -11.56
N GLY A 533 -10.00 0.96 -11.01
CA GLY A 533 -11.24 1.00 -11.80
C GLY A 533 -11.46 2.33 -12.51
N ILE A 534 -10.56 3.30 -12.33
CA ILE A 534 -10.55 4.58 -13.04
C ILE A 534 -9.34 4.66 -13.98
N THR A 535 -8.18 4.19 -13.53
CA THR A 535 -6.92 4.38 -14.28
C THR A 535 -6.65 3.33 -15.34
N GLN A 536 -7.03 2.06 -15.12
CA GLN A 536 -6.64 0.94 -16.00
C GLN A 536 -7.66 0.74 -17.15
N HIS A 537 -7.86 1.81 -17.92
CA HIS A 537 -8.75 1.93 -19.08
C HIS A 537 -8.03 2.64 -20.21
N VAL A 538 -8.45 2.44 -21.46
CA VAL A 538 -7.93 3.23 -22.60
C VAL A 538 -8.25 4.73 -22.52
N VAL A 539 -9.16 5.11 -21.62
CA VAL A 539 -9.53 6.50 -21.31
C VAL A 539 -9.20 6.88 -19.86
N GLY A 540 -8.21 6.22 -19.25
CA GLY A 540 -7.88 6.44 -17.84
C GLY A 540 -7.52 7.89 -17.51
N VAL A 541 -6.83 8.62 -18.41
CA VAL A 541 -6.51 10.04 -18.21
C VAL A 541 -7.77 10.89 -18.19
N ASN A 542 -8.70 10.61 -19.10
CA ASN A 542 -9.98 11.29 -19.21
C ASN A 542 -10.86 11.05 -17.98
N ASN A 543 -10.95 9.80 -17.49
CA ASN A 543 -11.66 9.49 -16.26
C ASN A 543 -11.13 10.33 -15.06
N VAL A 544 -9.81 10.49 -14.97
CA VAL A 544 -9.19 11.30 -13.90
C VAL A 544 -9.51 12.78 -14.06
N MET A 545 -9.51 13.30 -15.29
CA MET A 545 -9.89 14.70 -15.57
C MET A 545 -11.34 14.95 -15.16
N ASP A 546 -12.27 14.02 -15.38
CA ASP A 546 -13.66 14.19 -14.95
C ASP A 546 -13.83 14.19 -13.42
N LEU A 547 -13.05 13.38 -12.71
CA LEU A 547 -13.03 13.45 -11.24
C LEU A 547 -12.47 14.80 -10.75
N ALA A 548 -11.46 15.34 -11.44
CA ALA A 548 -10.93 16.66 -11.16
C ALA A 548 -11.96 17.77 -11.47
N ASN A 549 -12.66 17.68 -12.60
CA ASN A 549 -13.76 18.56 -12.98
C ASN A 549 -14.85 18.57 -11.90
N LEU A 550 -15.31 17.39 -11.47
CA LEU A 550 -16.35 17.26 -10.44
C LEU A 550 -15.94 17.95 -9.12
N GLN A 551 -14.69 17.78 -8.69
CA GLN A 551 -14.20 18.38 -7.45
C GLN A 551 -14.02 19.90 -7.56
N MET A 552 -13.60 20.41 -8.73
CA MET A 552 -13.58 21.86 -8.99
C MET A 552 -14.99 22.45 -9.06
N LEU A 553 -15.93 21.76 -9.72
CA LEU A 553 -17.33 22.15 -9.84
C LEU A 553 -18.00 22.30 -8.48
N LEU A 554 -17.68 21.40 -7.54
CA LEU A 554 -18.23 21.39 -6.18
C LEU A 554 -17.47 22.30 -5.19
N GLY A 555 -16.33 22.87 -5.58
CA GLY A 555 -15.48 23.68 -4.70
C GLY A 555 -14.76 22.89 -3.60
N ASN A 556 -14.53 21.59 -3.80
CA ASN A 556 -13.97 20.69 -2.78
C ASN A 556 -12.43 20.62 -2.79
N MET A 557 -11.74 21.46 -3.56
CA MET A 557 -10.27 21.44 -3.66
C MET A 557 -9.60 22.44 -2.71
N GLY A 558 -8.53 21.99 -2.03
CA GLY A 558 -7.76 22.84 -1.12
C GLY A 558 -8.40 23.07 0.25
N VAL A 559 -9.35 22.21 0.63
CA VAL A 559 -10.08 22.27 1.90
C VAL A 559 -9.92 20.97 2.71
N PRO A 560 -9.98 21.03 4.05
CA PRO A 560 -10.01 19.84 4.89
C PRO A 560 -11.18 18.91 4.53
N GLY A 561 -10.94 17.60 4.44
CA GLY A 561 -11.98 16.60 4.17
C GLY A 561 -12.47 16.51 2.73
N GLY A 562 -11.94 17.32 1.81
CA GLY A 562 -12.31 17.32 0.40
C GLY A 562 -11.25 16.64 -0.50
N GLY A 563 -11.20 17.13 -1.73
CA GLY A 563 -10.09 16.90 -2.64
C GLY A 563 -10.16 15.61 -3.45
N VAL A 564 -9.08 15.40 -4.21
CA VAL A 564 -8.86 14.25 -5.08
C VAL A 564 -7.87 13.26 -4.46
N ASN A 565 -8.30 12.02 -4.28
CA ASN A 565 -7.57 11.06 -3.45
C ASN A 565 -7.33 9.71 -4.17
N PRO A 566 -6.41 9.67 -5.15
CA PRO A 566 -5.95 8.44 -5.77
C PRO A 566 -5.21 7.56 -4.75
N LEU A 567 -5.74 6.38 -4.46
CA LEU A 567 -5.13 5.42 -3.56
C LEU A 567 -4.06 4.59 -4.27
N ARG A 568 -2.82 5.06 -4.14
CA ARG A 568 -1.63 4.45 -4.72
C ARG A 568 -1.45 3.00 -4.27
N GLY A 569 -1.12 2.11 -5.21
CA GLY A 569 -1.07 0.66 -5.01
C GLY A 569 0.10 0.18 -4.14
N GLN A 570 1.32 0.18 -4.68
CA GLN A 570 2.52 -0.31 -3.99
C GLN A 570 3.02 0.69 -2.93
N ASN A 571 3.74 0.19 -1.92
CA ASN A 571 4.18 0.94 -0.73
C ASN A 571 4.90 2.25 -1.06
N ASN A 572 5.74 2.27 -2.10
CA ASN A 572 6.57 3.41 -2.44
C ASN A 572 6.37 3.91 -3.88
N VAL A 573 5.21 3.66 -4.50
CA VAL A 573 4.98 4.12 -5.89
C VAL A 573 4.96 5.65 -5.99
N GLN A 574 4.51 6.34 -4.93
CA GLN A 574 4.61 7.78 -4.85
C GLN A 574 6.09 8.20 -4.86
N GLY A 575 6.91 7.61 -3.99
CA GLY A 575 8.33 7.90 -3.90
C GLY A 575 9.13 7.55 -5.15
N ALA A 576 8.86 6.40 -5.79
CA ALA A 576 9.51 6.05 -7.06
C ALA A 576 9.21 7.07 -8.18
N CYS A 577 7.97 7.57 -8.26
CA CYS A 577 7.62 8.69 -9.14
C CYS A 577 8.37 9.97 -8.73
N ASP A 578 8.37 10.28 -7.42
CA ASP A 578 9.01 11.49 -6.87
C ASP A 578 10.52 11.52 -7.15
N MET A 579 11.18 10.35 -7.22
CA MET A 579 12.61 10.21 -7.45
C MET A 579 12.98 10.10 -8.94
N GLY A 580 12.05 10.41 -9.84
CA GLY A 580 12.31 10.43 -11.27
C GLY A 580 12.41 9.05 -11.92
N GLY A 581 11.79 8.02 -11.32
CA GLY A 581 11.63 6.68 -11.92
C GLY A 581 10.64 6.67 -13.10
N LEU A 582 10.63 7.74 -13.89
CA LEU A 582 9.71 8.03 -14.98
C LEU A 582 10.51 8.57 -16.17
N PRO A 583 10.06 8.32 -17.41
CA PRO A 583 10.86 8.63 -18.60
C PRO A 583 10.87 10.13 -18.96
N ASN A 584 9.97 10.93 -18.39
CA ASN A 584 9.74 12.33 -18.78
C ASN A 584 10.16 13.35 -17.70
N VAL A 585 10.59 12.91 -16.51
CA VAL A 585 10.95 13.80 -15.41
C VAL A 585 12.17 13.32 -14.63
N PHE A 586 12.98 14.28 -14.18
CA PHE A 586 13.92 14.14 -13.08
C PHE A 586 13.19 14.13 -11.72
N PRO A 587 13.90 13.85 -10.59
CA PRO A 587 13.33 13.93 -9.25
C PRO A 587 12.52 15.22 -9.00
N GLY A 588 11.41 15.13 -8.29
CA GLY A 588 10.51 16.25 -8.00
C GLY A 588 9.61 16.67 -9.17
N TYR A 589 9.36 15.79 -10.13
CA TYR A 589 8.57 16.07 -11.34
C TYR A 589 9.14 17.19 -12.21
N GLN A 590 10.46 17.36 -12.22
CA GLN A 590 11.13 18.38 -13.01
C GLN A 590 11.33 17.85 -14.43
N ALA A 591 10.73 18.46 -15.45
CA ALA A 591 10.69 17.94 -16.80
C ALA A 591 12.08 17.73 -17.41
N VAL A 592 12.30 16.62 -18.13
CA VAL A 592 13.57 16.38 -18.85
C VAL A 592 13.76 17.33 -20.02
N GLN A 593 12.66 17.88 -20.55
CA GLN A 593 12.67 18.83 -21.65
C GLN A 593 13.07 20.25 -21.23
N ASP A 594 13.13 20.56 -19.93
CA ASP A 594 13.54 21.87 -19.44
C ASP A 594 15.08 22.00 -19.38
N ASP A 595 15.63 22.87 -20.21
CA ASP A 595 17.08 23.10 -20.34
C ASP A 595 17.74 23.54 -19.03
N THR A 596 17.06 24.38 -18.24
CA THR A 596 17.58 24.87 -16.95
C THR A 596 17.68 23.73 -15.95
N ILE A 597 16.66 22.85 -15.96
CA ILE A 597 16.66 21.65 -15.13
C ILE A 597 17.74 20.67 -15.58
N ARG A 598 17.89 20.43 -16.89
CA ARG A 598 18.95 19.57 -17.43
C ARG A 598 20.34 20.10 -17.05
N GLU A 599 20.60 21.41 -17.20
CA GLU A 599 21.90 21.99 -16.84
C GLU A 599 22.20 21.81 -15.35
N LYS A 600 21.20 22.00 -14.48
CA LYS A 600 21.33 21.77 -13.04
C LYS A 600 21.76 20.33 -12.73
N PHE A 601 21.09 19.33 -13.30
CA PHE A 601 21.43 17.91 -13.06
C PHE A 601 22.76 17.53 -13.73
N ALA A 602 23.03 17.99 -14.95
CA ALA A 602 24.29 17.74 -15.63
C ALA A 602 25.48 18.29 -14.82
N THR A 603 25.37 19.51 -14.32
CA THR A 603 26.39 20.14 -13.46
C THR A 603 26.59 19.35 -12.17
N ALA A 604 25.50 18.96 -11.50
CA ALA A 604 25.58 18.20 -10.25
C ALA A 604 26.27 16.84 -10.44
N TRP A 605 25.96 16.16 -11.54
CA TRP A 605 26.44 14.82 -11.87
C TRP A 605 27.74 14.81 -12.70
N GLY A 606 28.34 15.96 -12.96
CA GLY A 606 29.64 16.05 -13.68
C GLY A 606 29.57 15.68 -15.16
N LEU A 607 28.44 15.94 -15.82
CA LEU A 607 28.26 15.76 -17.25
C LEU A 607 28.54 17.05 -18.03
N GLU A 608 28.90 16.95 -19.31
CA GLU A 608 29.13 18.13 -20.15
C GLU A 608 27.82 18.94 -20.35
N LYS A 609 27.97 20.25 -20.58
CA LYS A 609 26.83 21.17 -20.73
C LYS A 609 25.99 20.81 -21.96
N SER A 610 24.67 20.88 -21.82
CA SER A 610 23.66 20.49 -22.81
C SER A 610 23.64 21.33 -24.09
N SER A 611 24.33 22.48 -24.12
CA SER A 611 24.29 23.45 -25.23
C SER A 611 25.02 23.02 -26.51
N THR A 612 25.73 21.89 -26.49
CA THR A 612 26.29 21.27 -27.70
C THR A 612 25.29 20.23 -28.18
N THR A 613 24.48 20.56 -29.19
CA THR A 613 23.59 19.55 -29.77
C THR A 613 24.42 18.38 -30.30
N ARG A 614 23.82 17.17 -30.33
CA ARG A 614 24.45 15.96 -30.88
C ARG A 614 25.01 16.19 -32.30
N MET A 615 24.54 17.22 -33.02
CA MET A 615 24.98 17.62 -34.36
C MET A 615 26.13 18.64 -34.42
N GLU A 616 26.42 19.39 -33.36
CA GLU A 616 27.38 20.51 -33.39
C GLU A 616 28.81 20.13 -32.98
N ALA A 617 29.01 18.95 -32.39
CA ALA A 617 30.32 18.39 -32.13
C ALA A 617 30.99 17.95 -33.45
N LYS A 618 31.90 18.79 -33.98
CA LYS A 618 32.65 18.53 -35.23
C LYS A 618 33.66 17.38 -35.13
N ASP A 619 33.92 16.86 -33.94
CA ASP A 619 34.86 15.78 -33.68
C ASP A 619 34.15 14.44 -33.44
N PHE A 620 34.29 13.51 -34.38
CA PHE A 620 33.65 12.18 -34.36
C PHE A 620 34.08 11.33 -33.14
N VAL A 621 35.24 11.62 -32.55
CA VAL A 621 35.74 10.95 -31.34
C VAL A 621 35.09 11.53 -30.09
N LEU A 622 35.02 12.86 -29.94
CA LEU A 622 34.35 13.52 -28.80
C LEU A 622 32.85 13.17 -28.72
N GLN A 623 32.19 13.05 -29.87
CA GLN A 623 30.78 12.67 -29.98
C GLN A 623 30.47 11.27 -29.40
N ARG A 624 31.45 10.37 -29.35
CA ARG A 624 31.31 8.99 -28.83
C ARG A 624 31.55 8.89 -27.32
N PHE A 625 32.22 9.87 -26.71
CA PHE A 625 32.63 9.84 -25.30
C PHE A 625 31.95 10.92 -24.42
N SER A 626 31.36 11.98 -24.98
CA SER A 626 30.62 12.97 -24.19
C SER A 626 29.20 12.48 -23.82
N VAL A 627 28.93 12.31 -22.53
CA VAL A 627 27.58 12.00 -22.02
C VAL A 627 26.83 13.28 -21.75
N HIS A 628 25.73 13.47 -22.48
CA HIS A 628 24.79 14.56 -22.24
C HIS A 628 23.48 13.98 -21.70
N LEU A 629 22.78 14.73 -20.86
CA LEU A 629 21.43 14.36 -20.45
C LEU A 629 20.48 14.51 -21.65
N PRO A 630 19.75 13.45 -22.05
CA PRO A 630 18.82 13.53 -23.17
C PRO A 630 17.67 14.50 -22.86
N ASP A 631 17.28 15.26 -23.87
CA ASP A 631 16.15 16.19 -23.89
C ASP A 631 14.84 15.52 -24.32
N GLU A 632 14.92 14.37 -25.00
CA GLU A 632 13.78 13.56 -25.41
C GLU A 632 13.19 12.73 -24.25
N ILE A 633 11.88 12.55 -24.27
CA ILE A 633 11.17 11.65 -23.34
C ILE A 633 11.52 10.20 -23.71
N GLY A 634 11.92 9.41 -22.72
CA GLY A 634 12.20 7.98 -22.92
C GLY A 634 10.95 7.13 -23.16
N MET A 635 11.17 5.87 -23.54
CA MET A 635 10.09 4.88 -23.68
C MET A 635 9.50 4.52 -22.32
N THR A 636 8.20 4.23 -22.29
CA THR A 636 7.52 3.66 -21.11
C THR A 636 7.72 2.14 -21.03
N VAL A 637 7.50 1.49 -19.89
CA VAL A 637 7.65 0.01 -19.78
C VAL A 637 6.78 -0.75 -20.79
N THR A 638 5.57 -0.25 -21.05
CA THR A 638 4.62 -0.80 -22.03
C THR A 638 5.07 -0.59 -23.48
N GLU A 639 6.08 0.25 -23.71
CA GLU A 639 6.73 0.44 -25.02
C GLU A 639 8.08 -0.26 -25.09
N MET A 640 8.86 -0.28 -24.01
CA MET A 640 10.19 -0.93 -23.94
C MET A 640 10.11 -2.43 -24.21
N ILE A 641 9.22 -3.15 -23.51
CA ILE A 641 9.13 -4.61 -23.62
C ILE A 641 8.76 -5.04 -25.05
N PRO A 642 7.71 -4.49 -25.70
CA PRO A 642 7.41 -4.82 -27.09
C PRO A 642 8.50 -4.38 -28.09
N SER A 643 9.28 -3.35 -27.73
CA SER A 643 10.36 -2.82 -28.58
C SER A 643 11.59 -3.74 -28.67
N ILE A 644 11.68 -4.77 -27.81
CA ILE A 644 12.68 -5.85 -27.95
C ILE A 644 12.52 -6.55 -29.30
N LEU A 645 11.31 -6.93 -29.67
CA LEU A 645 11.04 -7.60 -30.96
C LEU A 645 11.20 -6.68 -32.19
N LYS A 646 11.46 -5.39 -31.96
CA LYS A 646 11.75 -4.39 -33.00
C LYS A 646 13.23 -4.01 -33.02
N ASP A 647 14.07 -4.74 -32.30
CA ASP A 647 15.51 -4.50 -32.13
C ASP A 647 15.87 -3.12 -31.55
N LYS A 648 14.90 -2.42 -30.95
CA LYS A 648 15.11 -1.10 -30.33
C LYS A 648 15.60 -1.20 -28.90
N ILE A 649 15.26 -2.27 -28.18
CA ILE A 649 15.76 -2.56 -26.84
C ILE A 649 16.54 -3.88 -26.89
N GLN A 650 17.80 -3.84 -26.49
CA GLN A 650 18.73 -4.96 -26.51
C GLN A 650 19.10 -5.42 -25.10
N ALA A 651 19.12 -4.50 -24.13
CA ALA A 651 19.35 -4.83 -22.73
C ALA A 651 18.23 -4.30 -21.83
N LEU A 652 17.83 -5.10 -20.85
CA LEU A 652 16.95 -4.70 -19.77
C LEU A 652 17.64 -4.90 -18.42
N TYR A 653 17.57 -3.88 -17.57
CA TYR A 653 17.93 -3.99 -16.15
C TYR A 653 16.69 -3.75 -15.30
N ILE A 654 16.23 -4.82 -14.64
CA ILE A 654 15.01 -4.84 -13.84
C ILE A 654 15.37 -4.92 -12.36
N LEU A 655 14.96 -3.91 -11.59
CA LEU A 655 15.00 -3.90 -10.13
C LEU A 655 13.62 -4.22 -9.58
N GLY A 656 13.49 -5.28 -8.79
CA GLY A 656 12.33 -5.56 -7.92
C GLY A 656 10.96 -5.63 -8.62
N GLU A 657 10.91 -5.90 -9.92
CA GLU A 657 9.68 -6.00 -10.72
C GLU A 657 9.57 -7.37 -11.40
N ASN A 658 8.33 -7.76 -11.74
CA ASN A 658 8.04 -9.08 -12.27
C ASN A 658 7.07 -9.01 -13.47
N PRO A 659 7.50 -8.44 -14.61
CA PRO A 659 6.64 -8.21 -15.77
C PRO A 659 5.92 -9.46 -16.27
N VAL A 660 6.53 -10.65 -16.13
CA VAL A 660 5.89 -11.92 -16.52
C VAL A 660 4.57 -12.19 -15.79
N MET A 661 4.40 -11.64 -14.58
CA MET A 661 3.17 -11.76 -13.80
C MET A 661 2.26 -10.53 -13.91
N THR A 662 2.83 -9.36 -14.15
CA THR A 662 2.17 -8.08 -13.85
C THR A 662 1.72 -7.32 -15.09
N ASP A 663 2.42 -7.50 -16.20
CA ASP A 663 2.15 -6.80 -17.45
C ASP A 663 0.98 -7.47 -18.19
N PRO A 664 0.23 -6.74 -19.03
CA PRO A 664 -0.85 -7.33 -19.81
C PRO A 664 -0.29 -8.26 -20.89
N ASP A 665 -1.13 -9.18 -21.40
CA ASP A 665 -0.73 -10.10 -22.47
C ASP A 665 0.61 -10.79 -22.15
N THR A 666 0.65 -11.48 -21.00
CA THR A 666 1.89 -12.09 -20.50
C THR A 666 2.51 -13.09 -21.46
N THR A 667 1.73 -13.65 -22.41
CA THR A 667 2.24 -14.46 -23.51
C THR A 667 3.20 -13.66 -24.41
N GLN A 668 2.80 -12.45 -24.80
CA GLN A 668 3.64 -11.55 -25.58
C GLN A 668 4.85 -11.06 -24.78
N VAL A 669 4.69 -10.76 -23.49
CA VAL A 669 5.80 -10.37 -22.60
C VAL A 669 6.87 -11.44 -22.54
N LYS A 670 6.48 -12.71 -22.31
CA LYS A 670 7.41 -13.85 -22.30
C LYS A 670 8.18 -13.95 -23.62
N LYS A 671 7.47 -13.84 -24.76
CA LYS A 671 8.10 -13.83 -26.08
C LYS A 671 9.11 -12.71 -26.24
N CYS A 672 8.82 -11.50 -25.75
CA CYS A 672 9.80 -10.40 -25.77
C CYS A 672 11.03 -10.74 -24.91
N LEU A 673 10.85 -11.20 -23.67
CA LEU A 673 11.96 -11.51 -22.76
C LEU A 673 12.79 -12.74 -23.19
N GLU A 674 12.23 -13.63 -24.02
CA GLU A 674 12.99 -14.70 -24.67
C GLU A 674 13.99 -14.17 -25.69
N ASN A 675 13.68 -13.03 -26.33
CA ASN A 675 14.45 -12.47 -27.44
C ASN A 675 15.37 -11.30 -27.03
N VAL A 676 15.36 -10.86 -25.75
CA VAL A 676 16.26 -9.80 -25.30
C VAL A 676 17.71 -10.32 -25.20
N ASP A 677 18.68 -9.56 -25.70
CA ASP A 677 20.09 -9.97 -25.71
C ASP A 677 20.66 -10.08 -24.28
N LEU A 678 20.29 -9.16 -23.40
CA LEU A 678 20.69 -9.15 -21.99
C LEU A 678 19.53 -8.79 -21.08
N LEU A 679 19.27 -9.63 -20.07
CA LEU A 679 18.37 -9.32 -18.97
C LEU A 679 19.08 -9.50 -17.62
N ILE A 680 19.28 -8.38 -16.92
CA ILE A 680 19.74 -8.35 -15.54
C ILE A 680 18.50 -8.20 -14.65
N LEU A 681 18.33 -9.11 -13.70
CA LEU A 681 17.26 -9.06 -12.71
C LEU A 681 17.85 -8.95 -11.30
N GLN A 682 17.62 -7.82 -10.65
CA GLN A 682 17.91 -7.62 -9.25
C GLN A 682 16.63 -7.80 -8.44
N ASP A 683 16.56 -8.87 -7.65
CA ASP A 683 15.38 -9.24 -6.87
C ASP A 683 15.81 -9.97 -5.59
N ILE A 684 14.87 -10.17 -4.68
CA ILE A 684 15.05 -10.95 -3.46
C ILE A 684 14.67 -12.43 -3.63
N PHE A 685 13.91 -12.76 -4.68
CA PHE A 685 13.50 -14.11 -5.01
C PHE A 685 13.72 -14.44 -6.49
N PRO A 686 13.88 -15.73 -6.85
CA PRO A 686 13.77 -16.15 -8.24
C PRO A 686 12.30 -16.06 -8.67
N THR A 687 11.88 -14.89 -9.14
CA THR A 687 10.53 -14.64 -9.65
C THR A 687 10.31 -15.31 -11.01
N GLU A 688 9.08 -15.27 -11.53
CA GLU A 688 8.75 -15.80 -12.85
C GLU A 688 9.57 -15.12 -13.97
N THR A 689 9.95 -13.85 -13.78
CA THR A 689 10.86 -13.13 -14.68
C THR A 689 12.28 -13.69 -14.66
N ALA A 690 12.74 -14.31 -13.57
CA ALA A 690 14.07 -14.90 -13.47
C ALA A 690 14.31 -16.02 -14.48
N GLU A 691 13.26 -16.69 -14.98
CA GLU A 691 13.40 -17.70 -16.03
C GLU A 691 14.08 -17.13 -17.29
N TYR A 692 13.84 -15.86 -17.59
CA TYR A 692 14.33 -15.16 -18.77
C TYR A 692 15.63 -14.38 -18.53
N ALA A 693 16.01 -14.19 -17.26
CA ALA A 693 17.21 -13.46 -16.88
C ALA A 693 18.51 -14.21 -17.25
N ASP A 694 19.54 -13.40 -17.49
CA ASP A 694 20.91 -13.83 -17.76
C ASP A 694 21.80 -13.66 -16.50
N ILE A 695 21.50 -12.65 -15.68
CA ILE A 695 22.19 -12.34 -14.43
C ILE A 695 21.14 -12.08 -13.33
N LEU A 696 21.29 -12.74 -12.18
CA LEU A 696 20.52 -12.48 -10.97
C LEU A 696 21.42 -11.83 -9.91
N LEU A 697 21.00 -10.67 -9.42
CA LEU A 697 21.67 -9.94 -8.35
C LEU A 697 20.79 -9.96 -7.09
N PRO A 698 21.23 -10.59 -5.98
CA PRO A 698 20.41 -10.72 -4.78
C PRO A 698 20.34 -9.40 -3.99
N GLY A 699 19.18 -8.75 -4.04
CA GLY A 699 18.84 -7.62 -3.17
C GLY A 699 18.44 -8.08 -1.75
N VAL A 700 18.02 -7.14 -0.90
CA VAL A 700 17.59 -7.42 0.48
C VAL A 700 16.17 -6.91 0.76
N SER A 701 15.49 -7.48 1.77
CA SER A 701 14.15 -7.03 2.16
C SER A 701 14.18 -5.68 2.87
N PHE A 702 13.00 -5.05 3.04
CA PHE A 702 12.85 -3.82 3.84
C PHE A 702 13.34 -3.96 5.30
N ALA A 703 13.43 -5.19 5.83
CA ALA A 703 13.89 -5.43 7.20
C ALA A 703 15.43 -5.52 7.32
N GLU A 704 16.14 -5.52 6.20
CA GLU A 704 17.60 -5.71 6.11
C GLU A 704 18.34 -4.42 5.72
N LYS A 705 17.61 -3.32 5.46
CA LYS A 705 18.16 -2.02 5.03
C LYS A 705 17.42 -0.85 5.68
N SER A 706 18.03 0.34 5.62
CA SER A 706 17.46 1.59 6.12
C SER A 706 17.38 2.65 5.03
N GLY A 707 16.34 3.47 5.06
CA GLY A 707 16.10 4.58 4.12
C GLY A 707 14.67 5.07 4.25
N THR A 708 14.04 5.48 3.15
CA THR A 708 12.68 6.03 3.21
C THR A 708 11.70 5.43 2.20
N PHE A 709 10.43 5.36 2.60
CA PHE A 709 9.28 5.20 1.70
C PHE A 709 8.43 6.46 1.74
N THR A 710 7.80 6.78 0.62
CA THR A 710 6.75 7.79 0.48
C THR A 710 5.43 7.10 0.13
N ASN A 711 4.44 7.25 1.01
CA ASN A 711 3.13 6.61 0.88
C ASN A 711 2.16 7.40 -0.04
N THR A 712 0.92 6.93 -0.18
CA THR A 712 -0.12 7.52 -1.03
C THR A 712 -0.49 8.96 -0.68
N GLU A 713 -0.36 9.35 0.59
CA GLU A 713 -0.63 10.71 1.07
C GLU A 713 0.62 11.60 1.06
N ARG A 714 1.66 11.20 0.29
CA ARG A 714 2.94 11.92 0.16
C ARG A 714 3.78 11.97 1.44
N ARG A 715 3.41 11.18 2.45
CA ARG A 715 4.15 11.12 3.72
C ARG A 715 5.43 10.33 3.52
N VAL A 716 6.55 10.95 3.86
CA VAL A 716 7.87 10.28 3.86
C VAL A 716 8.10 9.66 5.24
N GLN A 717 8.47 8.39 5.27
CA GLN A 717 8.59 7.59 6.50
C GLN A 717 9.88 6.78 6.50
N MET A 718 10.53 6.69 7.66
CA MET A 718 11.70 5.84 7.82
C MET A 718 11.36 4.36 7.68
N VAL A 719 12.23 3.66 6.95
CA VAL A 719 12.40 2.21 6.95
C VAL A 719 13.68 1.94 7.73
N ARG A 720 13.62 1.05 8.73
CA ARG A 720 14.76 0.75 9.60
C ARG A 720 15.17 -0.70 9.47
N GLN A 721 16.48 -0.91 9.36
CA GLN A 721 17.09 -2.23 9.39
C GLN A 721 16.85 -2.90 10.75
N ALA A 722 16.21 -4.07 10.74
CA ALA A 722 15.91 -4.86 11.92
C ALA A 722 16.86 -6.06 12.09
N ILE A 723 17.31 -6.63 10.96
CA ILE A 723 18.25 -7.75 10.91
C ILE A 723 19.37 -7.45 9.91
N ARG A 724 20.48 -8.19 10.00
CA ARG A 724 21.54 -8.13 8.97
C ARG A 724 21.03 -8.77 7.68
N PRO A 725 21.57 -8.37 6.51
CA PRO A 725 21.32 -9.07 5.25
C PRO A 725 21.50 -10.58 5.37
N ILE A 726 20.63 -11.34 4.70
CA ILE A 726 20.68 -12.80 4.71
C ILE A 726 21.68 -13.29 3.65
N GLY A 727 22.61 -14.15 4.07
CA GLY A 727 23.64 -14.69 3.17
C GLY A 727 24.64 -13.61 2.75
N GLU A 728 24.95 -13.55 1.46
CA GLU A 728 25.83 -12.55 0.86
C GLU A 728 25.04 -11.48 0.08
N ALA A 729 23.72 -11.45 0.21
CA ALA A 729 22.86 -10.44 -0.41
C ALA A 729 23.23 -9.02 0.06
N LYS A 730 23.04 -8.03 -0.81
CA LYS A 730 23.42 -6.63 -0.56
C LYS A 730 22.21 -5.69 -0.67
N PRO A 731 22.16 -4.60 0.11
CA PRO A 731 21.21 -3.53 -0.13
C PRO A 731 21.20 -3.05 -1.59
N ASP A 732 20.02 -2.79 -2.13
CA ASP A 732 19.90 -2.52 -3.57
C ASP A 732 20.72 -1.30 -4.00
N TRP A 733 20.78 -0.26 -3.14
CA TRP A 733 21.57 0.94 -3.38
C TRP A 733 23.08 0.64 -3.50
N GLU A 734 23.61 -0.33 -2.74
CA GLU A 734 25.02 -0.75 -2.84
C GLU A 734 25.28 -1.43 -4.17
N ILE A 735 24.38 -2.32 -4.61
CA ILE A 735 24.53 -3.04 -5.88
C ILE A 735 24.54 -2.06 -7.05
N ILE A 736 23.60 -1.10 -7.05
CA ILE A 736 23.51 -0.06 -8.09
C ILE A 736 24.78 0.79 -8.11
N ALA A 737 25.27 1.23 -6.93
CA ALA A 737 26.49 2.02 -6.83
C ALA A 737 27.73 1.24 -7.31
N LEU A 738 27.88 -0.02 -6.91
CA LEU A 738 28.99 -0.89 -7.32
C LEU A 738 29.00 -1.12 -8.84
N LEU A 739 27.83 -1.29 -9.45
CA LEU A 739 27.69 -1.43 -10.90
C LEU A 739 28.00 -0.11 -11.62
N ALA A 740 27.50 1.02 -11.12
CA ALA A 740 27.77 2.35 -11.64
C ALA A 740 29.27 2.65 -11.67
N MET A 741 29.95 2.43 -10.53
CA MET A 741 31.39 2.66 -10.40
C MET A 741 32.21 1.84 -11.40
N ARG A 742 31.86 0.57 -11.62
CA ARG A 742 32.55 -0.29 -12.60
C ARG A 742 32.44 0.27 -14.02
N ILE A 743 31.24 0.69 -14.43
CA ILE A 743 31.02 1.26 -15.76
C ILE A 743 31.73 2.61 -15.91
N ILE A 744 31.72 3.44 -14.87
CA ILE A 744 32.40 4.75 -14.87
C ILE A 744 33.92 4.59 -14.89
N ASN A 745 34.49 3.71 -14.07
CA ASN A 745 35.93 3.49 -13.99
C ASN A 745 36.52 2.91 -15.29
N ALA A 746 35.69 2.22 -16.09
CA ALA A 746 36.09 1.75 -17.42
C ALA A 746 36.17 2.86 -18.48
N ALA A 747 35.59 4.04 -18.21
CA ALA A 747 35.58 5.20 -19.10
C ALA A 747 35.50 6.51 -18.28
N PRO A 748 36.52 6.81 -17.44
CA PRO A 748 36.48 7.90 -16.46
C PRO A 748 36.39 9.29 -17.10
N GLU A 749 36.82 9.43 -18.34
CA GLU A 749 36.72 10.67 -19.14
C GLU A 749 35.28 11.13 -19.37
N ARG A 750 34.29 10.25 -19.21
CA ARG A 750 32.86 10.55 -19.40
C ARG A 750 32.26 11.42 -18.28
N ILE A 751 32.91 11.47 -17.12
CA ILE A 751 32.37 12.13 -15.92
C ILE A 751 33.45 13.00 -15.28
N ASN A 752 33.14 14.29 -15.12
CA ASN A 752 33.95 15.18 -14.31
C ASN A 752 33.81 14.83 -12.82
N ALA A 753 34.76 14.04 -12.31
CA ALA A 753 34.80 13.60 -10.92
C ALA A 753 34.89 14.73 -9.88
N THR A 754 35.21 15.97 -10.29
CA THR A 754 35.26 17.13 -9.37
C THR A 754 33.87 17.70 -9.06
N ALA A 755 32.84 17.34 -9.83
CA ALA A 755 31.48 17.79 -9.56
C ALA A 755 30.95 17.16 -8.26
N LYS A 756 30.23 17.97 -7.48
CA LYS A 756 29.83 17.67 -6.10
C LYS A 756 29.14 16.31 -5.93
N TYR A 757 28.33 15.91 -6.89
CA TYR A 757 27.54 14.68 -6.86
C TYR A 757 27.86 13.75 -8.03
N ALA A 758 29.07 13.82 -8.60
CA ALA A 758 29.48 12.92 -9.69
C ALA A 758 29.73 11.47 -9.22
N ASN A 759 30.27 11.30 -8.02
CA ASN A 759 30.71 10.00 -7.52
C ASN A 759 29.56 9.16 -6.90
N TRP A 760 29.84 7.86 -6.73
CA TRP A 760 28.90 6.82 -6.26
C TRP A 760 29.36 6.12 -4.98
N ASN A 761 30.42 6.60 -4.32
CA ASN A 761 30.91 6.07 -3.03
C ASN A 761 30.01 6.51 -1.86
N TYR A 762 28.74 6.10 -1.85
CA TYR A 762 27.85 6.34 -0.72
C TYR A 762 28.14 5.37 0.41
N GLU A 763 28.19 5.86 1.65
CA GLU A 763 28.36 5.03 2.85
C GLU A 763 27.02 4.59 3.45
N ASN A 764 25.97 5.37 3.21
CA ASN A 764 24.62 5.12 3.72
C ASN A 764 23.57 5.93 2.94
N THR A 765 22.30 5.61 3.18
CA THR A 765 21.16 6.25 2.51
C THR A 765 20.92 7.71 2.93
N ASN A 766 21.46 8.18 4.06
CA ASN A 766 21.35 9.60 4.45
C ASN A 766 22.17 10.52 3.53
N GLN A 767 23.31 10.04 3.00
CA GLN A 767 24.07 10.78 1.99
C GLN A 767 23.31 10.91 0.67
N ILE A 768 22.60 9.84 0.28
CA ILE A 768 21.73 9.86 -0.92
C ILE A 768 20.55 10.82 -0.70
N MET A 769 19.91 10.78 0.49
CA MET A 769 18.86 11.75 0.85
C MET A 769 19.38 13.18 0.82
N SER A 770 20.61 13.44 1.27
CA SER A 770 21.21 14.77 1.23
C SER A 770 21.40 15.28 -0.21
N GLU A 771 21.73 14.40 -1.15
CA GLU A 771 21.77 14.72 -2.58
C GLU A 771 20.35 14.98 -3.14
N ILE A 772 19.37 14.16 -2.78
CA ILE A 772 17.96 14.37 -3.13
C ILE A 772 17.51 15.75 -2.65
N ASN A 773 17.75 16.11 -1.38
CA ASN A 773 17.36 17.39 -0.80
C ASN A 773 17.99 18.58 -1.57
N ALA A 774 19.24 18.43 -2.02
CA ALA A 774 19.95 19.47 -2.76
C ALA A 774 19.40 19.70 -4.18
N LEU A 775 18.92 18.65 -4.85
CA LEU A 775 18.49 18.73 -6.25
C LEU A 775 16.97 18.80 -6.43
N THR A 776 16.21 18.53 -5.37
CA THR A 776 14.76 18.37 -5.38
C THR A 776 14.12 19.36 -4.39
N PRO A 777 13.73 20.57 -4.83
CA PRO A 777 13.22 21.61 -3.93
C PRO A 777 12.02 21.19 -3.08
N SER A 778 11.12 20.35 -3.60
CA SER A 778 9.96 19.85 -2.84
C SER A 778 10.33 18.91 -1.69
N TYR A 779 11.55 18.38 -1.67
CA TYR A 779 12.08 17.49 -0.63
C TYR A 779 13.16 18.16 0.23
N ALA A 780 13.55 19.41 -0.04
CA ALA A 780 14.73 20.04 0.56
C ALA A 780 14.74 20.05 2.11
N GLY A 781 13.57 20.07 2.74
CA GLY A 781 13.41 20.02 4.19
C GLY A 781 13.27 18.63 4.80
N ILE A 782 13.31 17.54 4.03
CA ILE A 782 13.05 16.17 4.51
C ILE A 782 14.38 15.45 4.71
N THR A 783 14.84 15.38 5.96
CA THR A 783 16.06 14.65 6.33
C THR A 783 15.74 13.42 7.17
N HIS A 784 16.63 12.41 7.15
CA HIS A 784 16.47 11.24 8.03
C HIS A 784 16.43 11.65 9.51
N GLU A 785 17.23 12.64 9.92
CA GLU A 785 17.26 13.16 11.29
C GLU A 785 15.87 13.65 11.75
N ARG A 786 15.17 14.43 10.91
CA ARG A 786 13.82 14.92 11.25
C ARG A 786 12.82 13.79 11.40
N LEU A 787 12.86 12.83 10.47
CA LEU A 787 11.96 11.68 10.52
C LEU A 787 12.25 10.76 11.73
N GLU A 788 13.52 10.62 12.12
CA GLU A 788 13.91 9.89 13.33
C GLU A 788 13.49 10.60 14.62
N LYS A 789 13.46 11.93 14.64
CA LYS A 789 12.91 12.72 15.76
C LYS A 789 11.38 12.62 15.88
N GLY A 790 10.71 12.05 14.87
CA GLY A 790 9.27 11.83 14.87
C GLY A 790 8.47 12.85 14.04
N ASP A 791 9.13 13.70 13.25
CA ASP A 791 8.43 14.63 12.36
C ASP A 791 7.57 13.87 11.34
N ARG A 792 6.33 14.36 11.15
CA ARG A 792 5.30 13.73 10.32
C ARG A 792 5.17 14.44 8.99
N LEU A 793 6.16 14.32 8.12
CA LEU A 793 6.30 15.17 6.93
C LEU A 793 5.62 14.60 5.69
N GLN A 794 4.71 15.37 5.09
CA GLN A 794 4.30 15.22 3.70
C GLN A 794 5.05 16.22 2.82
N TRP A 795 5.54 15.78 1.67
CA TRP A 795 6.02 16.71 0.66
C TRP A 795 4.82 17.42 -0.03
N PRO A 796 4.98 18.66 -0.50
CA PRO A 796 6.18 19.50 -0.47
C PRO A 796 6.63 19.93 0.94
N CYS A 797 7.93 19.93 1.16
CA CYS A 797 8.59 20.42 2.37
C CYS A 797 9.89 21.13 1.95
N PRO A 798 9.82 22.42 1.58
CA PRO A 798 10.92 23.11 0.90
C PRO A 798 12.03 23.62 1.82
N ALA A 799 11.85 23.58 3.13
CA ALA A 799 12.80 24.11 4.09
C ALA A 799 12.91 23.22 5.35
N PRO A 800 14.07 23.21 6.05
CA PRO A 800 14.29 22.35 7.21
C PRO A 800 13.34 22.56 8.40
N ASP A 801 12.72 23.74 8.51
CA ASP A 801 11.74 24.10 9.54
C ASP A 801 10.28 23.97 9.07
N HIS A 802 10.06 23.67 7.79
CA HIS A 802 8.72 23.54 7.24
C HIS A 802 8.01 22.30 7.84
N PRO A 803 6.75 22.41 8.30
CA PRO A 803 6.04 21.31 8.99
C PRO A 803 5.54 20.19 8.07
N GLY A 804 5.72 20.36 6.76
CA GLY A 804 5.13 19.51 5.72
C GLY A 804 3.80 20.06 5.20
N THR A 805 3.30 19.49 4.10
CA THR A 805 2.09 19.98 3.41
C THR A 805 0.99 18.90 3.40
N PRO A 806 0.15 18.83 4.45
CA PRO A 806 -0.89 17.79 4.55
C PRO A 806 -1.99 17.94 3.50
N ILE A 807 -2.32 19.19 3.12
CA ILE A 807 -3.35 19.51 2.12
C ILE A 807 -2.71 20.37 1.02
N LEU A 808 -2.79 19.90 -0.22
CA LEU A 808 -2.34 20.63 -1.40
C LEU A 808 -3.36 21.66 -1.85
N HIS A 809 -2.89 22.66 -2.61
CA HIS A 809 -3.74 23.65 -3.29
C HIS A 809 -4.64 24.46 -2.36
N THR A 810 -4.22 24.73 -1.12
CA THR A 810 -5.00 25.53 -0.16
C THR A 810 -5.14 27.00 -0.59
N LYS A 811 -4.12 27.55 -1.26
CA LYS A 811 -4.12 28.93 -1.78
C LYS A 811 -4.40 29.00 -3.28
N GLN A 812 -3.60 28.28 -4.06
CA GLN A 812 -3.68 28.23 -5.53
C GLN A 812 -3.32 26.83 -6.03
N PHE A 813 -3.75 26.47 -7.24
CA PHE A 813 -3.28 25.23 -7.85
C PHE A 813 -1.79 25.36 -8.21
N THR A 814 -1.08 24.23 -8.34
CA THR A 814 0.36 24.26 -8.64
C THR A 814 0.63 24.93 -9.98
N ARG A 815 -0.27 24.76 -10.96
CA ARG A 815 -0.24 25.45 -12.26
C ARG A 815 -0.89 26.84 -12.27
N GLY A 816 -1.26 27.40 -11.12
CA GLY A 816 -2.04 28.63 -11.01
C GLY A 816 -3.54 28.36 -10.90
N LEU A 817 -4.25 28.35 -12.02
CA LEU A 817 -5.69 28.05 -12.10
C LEU A 817 -5.92 26.56 -12.42
N GLY A 818 -7.02 26.01 -11.90
CA GLY A 818 -7.45 24.66 -12.22
C GLY A 818 -8.11 24.64 -13.59
N ARG A 819 -7.70 23.71 -14.46
CA ARG A 819 -8.25 23.63 -15.82
C ARG A 819 -9.41 22.66 -15.89
N PHE A 820 -10.58 23.13 -16.28
CA PHE A 820 -11.67 22.24 -16.67
C PHE A 820 -11.36 21.58 -18.02
N ALA A 821 -11.68 20.30 -18.17
CA ALA A 821 -11.53 19.57 -19.41
C ALA A 821 -12.90 19.11 -19.93
N SER A 822 -13.22 19.40 -21.19
CA SER A 822 -14.40 18.82 -21.84
C SER A 822 -14.07 17.40 -22.30
N VAL A 823 -14.69 16.39 -21.67
CA VAL A 823 -14.37 14.98 -21.87
C VAL A 823 -15.58 14.25 -22.44
N GLU A 824 -15.37 13.55 -23.56
CA GLU A 824 -16.40 12.72 -24.19
C GLU A 824 -16.24 11.24 -23.84
N HIS A 825 -17.36 10.53 -23.68
CA HIS A 825 -17.36 9.10 -23.43
C HIS A 825 -16.93 8.33 -24.67
N ILE A 826 -15.85 7.57 -24.54
CA ILE A 826 -15.38 6.62 -25.54
C ILE A 826 -15.59 5.21 -24.97
N PRO A 827 -16.20 4.28 -25.73
CA PRO A 827 -16.41 2.92 -25.25
C PRO A 827 -15.06 2.18 -25.06
N PRO A 828 -15.05 1.12 -24.23
CA PRO A 828 -13.89 0.22 -24.07
C PRO A 828 -13.33 -0.28 -25.40
N ALA A 829 -12.02 -0.58 -25.42
CA ALA A 829 -11.38 -1.10 -26.63
C ALA A 829 -11.83 -2.52 -26.98
N GLU A 830 -12.30 -3.28 -25.99
CA GLU A 830 -12.82 -4.62 -26.18
C GLU A 830 -14.15 -4.83 -25.44
N LEU A 831 -15.19 -5.15 -26.20
CA LEU A 831 -16.52 -5.48 -25.69
C LEU A 831 -16.88 -6.95 -25.96
N PRO A 832 -17.78 -7.56 -25.16
CA PRO A 832 -18.29 -8.90 -25.40
C PRO A 832 -18.95 -9.06 -26.78
N ASN A 833 -18.89 -10.27 -27.32
CA ASN A 833 -19.55 -10.67 -28.57
C ASN A 833 -20.02 -12.14 -28.47
N ASP A 834 -20.57 -12.69 -29.55
CA ASP A 834 -21.11 -14.06 -29.54
C ASP A 834 -20.07 -15.15 -29.19
N GLU A 835 -18.79 -14.93 -29.54
CA GLU A 835 -17.70 -15.87 -29.24
C GLU A 835 -17.17 -15.73 -27.81
N PHE A 836 -17.10 -14.50 -27.30
CA PHE A 836 -16.62 -14.12 -25.98
C PHE A 836 -17.73 -13.31 -25.26
N PRO A 837 -18.78 -13.97 -24.77
CA PRO A 837 -20.02 -13.32 -24.35
C PRO A 837 -19.97 -12.68 -22.96
N MET A 838 -18.91 -12.96 -22.17
CA MET A 838 -18.76 -12.43 -20.82
C MET A 838 -17.65 -11.40 -20.76
N LEU A 839 -17.75 -10.49 -19.79
CA LEU A 839 -16.71 -9.53 -19.48
C LEU A 839 -15.89 -9.98 -18.28
N LEU A 840 -14.57 -10.00 -18.42
CA LEU A 840 -13.63 -10.18 -17.32
C LEU A 840 -13.16 -8.82 -16.80
N SER A 841 -13.17 -8.67 -15.49
CA SER A 841 -12.37 -7.67 -14.80
C SER A 841 -11.35 -8.32 -13.88
N THR A 842 -10.17 -7.72 -13.81
CA THR A 842 -9.08 -8.22 -12.97
C THR A 842 -8.93 -7.41 -11.69
N GLY A 843 -8.55 -8.07 -10.61
CA GLY A 843 -8.08 -7.36 -9.42
C GLY A 843 -7.35 -8.24 -8.44
N ARG A 844 -7.60 -8.02 -7.15
CA ARG A 844 -6.77 -8.46 -6.04
C ARG A 844 -7.66 -8.81 -4.84
N VAL A 845 -7.11 -9.60 -3.92
CA VAL A 845 -7.78 -10.01 -2.67
C VAL A 845 -7.05 -9.49 -1.43
N LEU A 846 -7.68 -9.58 -0.26
CA LEU A 846 -7.08 -9.13 1.01
C LEU A 846 -5.79 -9.89 1.38
N TYR A 847 -5.75 -11.20 1.14
CA TYR A 847 -4.69 -12.09 1.64
C TYR A 847 -3.45 -12.15 0.76
N HIS A 848 -3.55 -11.74 -0.50
CA HIS A 848 -2.42 -11.68 -1.42
C HIS A 848 -2.11 -10.27 -1.86
N TRP A 849 -0.85 -10.07 -2.25
CA TRP A 849 -0.38 -8.78 -2.73
C TRP A 849 0.28 -8.93 -4.09
N HIS A 850 -0.12 -8.06 -5.01
CA HIS A 850 0.44 -7.94 -6.36
C HIS A 850 0.53 -9.28 -7.12
N GLY A 851 1.67 -9.60 -7.71
CA GLY A 851 1.88 -10.85 -8.43
C GLY A 851 2.05 -12.07 -7.52
N GLY A 852 1.89 -11.91 -6.19
CA GLY A 852 1.95 -12.99 -5.20
C GLY A 852 3.36 -13.36 -4.73
N GLU A 853 4.42 -12.75 -5.27
CA GLU A 853 5.81 -13.14 -5.06
C GLU A 853 6.26 -13.12 -3.58
N LEU A 854 5.70 -12.20 -2.77
CA LEU A 854 5.93 -12.15 -1.32
C LEU A 854 4.92 -13.02 -0.58
N THR A 855 3.63 -12.80 -0.81
CA THR A 855 2.56 -13.40 0.00
C THR A 855 2.37 -14.91 -0.21
N ARG A 856 2.75 -15.46 -1.38
CA ARG A 856 2.74 -16.93 -1.57
C ARG A 856 3.83 -17.63 -0.77
N ARG A 857 4.84 -16.88 -0.32
CA ARG A 857 5.91 -17.35 0.58
C ARG A 857 5.60 -17.09 2.05
N ALA A 858 4.36 -16.71 2.34
CA ALA A 858 3.83 -16.60 3.69
C ALA A 858 2.85 -17.72 3.97
N LYS A 859 3.23 -18.65 4.86
CA LYS A 859 2.52 -19.93 5.05
C LYS A 859 1.07 -19.74 5.48
N ALA A 860 0.85 -18.79 6.39
CA ALA A 860 -0.47 -18.52 6.94
C ALA A 860 -1.43 -17.87 5.93
N LEU A 861 -0.91 -17.03 5.03
CA LEU A 861 -1.70 -16.43 3.95
C LEU A 861 -2.12 -17.51 2.94
N MET A 862 -1.19 -18.38 2.54
CA MET A 862 -1.47 -19.52 1.65
C MET A 862 -2.49 -20.51 2.21
N LYS A 863 -2.56 -20.68 3.55
CA LYS A 863 -3.57 -21.56 4.17
C LYS A 863 -5.00 -21.03 3.99
N ILE A 864 -5.18 -19.72 3.87
CA ILE A 864 -6.50 -19.10 3.67
C ILE A 864 -6.88 -19.03 2.21
N TYR A 865 -5.92 -18.65 1.36
CA TYR A 865 -6.16 -18.44 -0.07
C TYR A 865 -5.02 -19.14 -0.82
N GLY A 866 -5.19 -20.42 -1.12
CA GLY A 866 -4.10 -21.26 -1.63
C GLY A 866 -4.03 -21.41 -3.15
N GLU A 867 -5.07 -20.99 -3.86
CA GLU A 867 -5.23 -21.18 -5.31
C GLU A 867 -6.00 -20.01 -5.94
N ALA A 868 -5.93 -19.86 -7.26
CA ALA A 868 -6.68 -18.84 -7.99
C ALA A 868 -8.19 -19.16 -8.00
N LEU A 869 -9.00 -18.22 -7.49
CA LEU A 869 -10.45 -18.27 -7.57
C LEU A 869 -10.98 -17.24 -8.56
N VAL A 870 -12.10 -17.57 -9.22
CA VAL A 870 -12.82 -16.69 -10.14
C VAL A 870 -14.24 -16.50 -9.66
N GLU A 871 -14.60 -15.24 -9.39
CA GLU A 871 -15.95 -14.89 -8.98
C GLU A 871 -16.90 -14.95 -10.18
N ILE A 872 -18.02 -15.65 -10.02
CA ILE A 872 -19.06 -15.78 -11.03
C ILE A 872 -20.44 -15.59 -10.39
N ASN A 873 -21.33 -14.91 -11.11
CA ASN A 873 -22.70 -14.68 -10.67
C ASN A 873 -23.48 -16.00 -10.57
N PRO A 874 -24.40 -16.18 -9.59
CA PRO A 874 -25.16 -17.42 -9.44
C PRO A 874 -25.97 -17.82 -10.68
N LEU A 875 -26.55 -16.86 -11.39
CA LEU A 875 -27.38 -17.16 -12.58
C LEU A 875 -26.53 -17.60 -13.78
N ASP A 876 -25.32 -17.06 -13.93
CA ASP A 876 -24.39 -17.49 -14.97
C ASP A 876 -23.78 -18.85 -14.61
N ALA A 877 -23.50 -19.09 -13.34
CA ALA A 877 -23.02 -20.37 -12.83
C ALA A 877 -24.05 -21.49 -13.07
N GLU A 878 -25.34 -21.22 -12.81
CA GLU A 878 -26.44 -22.15 -13.09
C GLU A 878 -26.53 -22.49 -14.58
N LYS A 879 -26.46 -21.48 -15.48
CA LYS A 879 -26.46 -21.70 -16.93
C LYS A 879 -25.29 -22.54 -17.43
N LEU A 880 -24.13 -22.40 -16.79
CA LEU A 880 -22.92 -23.16 -17.12
C LEU A 880 -22.89 -24.55 -16.46
N GLY A 881 -23.83 -24.87 -15.57
CA GLY A 881 -23.84 -26.12 -14.80
C GLY A 881 -22.72 -26.20 -13.77
N VAL A 882 -22.31 -25.07 -13.19
CA VAL A 882 -21.16 -24.96 -12.28
C VAL A 882 -21.65 -24.56 -10.88
N ASN A 883 -21.83 -25.53 -9.98
CA ASN A 883 -22.23 -25.27 -8.59
C ASN A 883 -21.13 -25.73 -7.62
N GLY A 884 -20.39 -24.80 -7.00
CA GLY A 884 -19.44 -25.10 -5.91
C GLY A 884 -18.27 -26.04 -6.27
N ASN A 885 -17.03 -25.58 -6.09
CA ASN A 885 -15.78 -26.36 -6.28
C ASN A 885 -15.42 -26.84 -7.70
N HIS A 886 -16.26 -26.66 -8.72
CA HIS A 886 -15.87 -26.96 -10.10
C HIS A 886 -14.78 -26.01 -10.63
N ARG A 887 -13.94 -26.52 -11.55
CA ARG A 887 -12.96 -25.70 -12.28
C ARG A 887 -13.59 -25.12 -13.55
N LEU A 888 -13.23 -23.87 -13.83
CA LEU A 888 -13.62 -23.16 -15.04
C LEU A 888 -12.42 -23.08 -15.97
N ARG A 889 -12.66 -23.23 -17.26
CA ARG A 889 -11.77 -22.75 -18.31
C ARG A 889 -12.24 -21.35 -18.72
N ILE A 890 -11.34 -20.37 -18.64
CA ILE A 890 -11.61 -19.02 -19.12
C ILE A 890 -10.68 -18.75 -20.29
N ALA A 891 -11.25 -18.42 -21.44
CA ALA A 891 -10.51 -18.16 -22.66
C ALA A 891 -10.78 -16.73 -23.15
N SER A 892 -9.74 -16.10 -23.70
CA SER A 892 -9.80 -14.83 -24.41
C SER A 892 -9.05 -14.98 -25.74
N ARG A 893 -9.03 -13.94 -26.58
CA ARG A 893 -8.28 -13.93 -27.85
C ARG A 893 -6.76 -14.14 -27.69
N ARG A 894 -6.22 -14.00 -26.47
CA ARG A 894 -4.77 -14.06 -26.17
C ARG A 894 -4.33 -15.36 -25.51
N GLY A 895 -5.26 -16.13 -24.95
CA GLY A 895 -4.93 -17.36 -24.24
C GLY A 895 -6.07 -17.88 -23.39
N SER A 896 -5.78 -18.90 -22.58
CA SER A 896 -6.74 -19.46 -21.64
C SER A 896 -6.08 -19.83 -20.32
N ILE A 897 -6.85 -19.74 -19.24
CA ILE A 897 -6.47 -20.18 -17.90
C ILE A 897 -7.50 -21.17 -17.36
N GLN A 898 -7.12 -21.90 -16.30
CA GLN A 898 -8.04 -22.70 -15.51
C GLN A 898 -8.01 -22.27 -14.06
N ALA A 899 -9.15 -22.05 -13.45
CA ALA A 899 -9.24 -21.60 -12.06
C ALA A 899 -10.51 -22.14 -11.40
N LYS A 900 -10.56 -22.13 -10.07
CA LYS A 900 -11.70 -22.63 -9.32
C LYS A 900 -12.83 -21.61 -9.30
N ALA A 901 -14.07 -22.06 -9.53
CA ALA A 901 -15.24 -21.20 -9.45
C ALA A 901 -15.52 -20.77 -8.00
N TRP A 902 -15.79 -19.48 -7.81
CA TRP A 902 -16.37 -18.93 -6.59
C TRP A 902 -17.71 -18.29 -6.96
N VAL A 903 -18.80 -19.03 -6.72
CA VAL A 903 -20.16 -18.54 -7.00
C VAL A 903 -20.53 -17.51 -5.94
N THR A 904 -20.85 -16.27 -6.36
CA THR A 904 -21.11 -15.16 -5.44
C THR A 904 -21.97 -14.06 -6.08
N ASP A 905 -22.81 -13.39 -5.29
CA ASP A 905 -23.61 -12.22 -5.70
C ASP A 905 -22.78 -10.92 -5.83
N ARG A 906 -21.46 -10.99 -5.62
CA ARG A 906 -20.58 -9.82 -5.70
C ARG A 906 -20.45 -9.25 -7.10
N VAL A 907 -20.46 -10.12 -8.11
CA VAL A 907 -20.33 -9.72 -9.52
C VAL A 907 -21.71 -9.76 -10.21
N PRO A 908 -22.02 -8.78 -11.09
CA PRO A 908 -23.28 -8.78 -11.82
C PRO A 908 -23.29 -9.88 -12.88
N GLN A 909 -24.49 -10.21 -13.37
CA GLN A 909 -24.66 -11.17 -14.46
C GLN A 909 -23.92 -10.69 -15.74
N GLY A 910 -23.29 -11.61 -16.46
CA GLY A 910 -22.49 -11.34 -17.66
C GLY A 910 -21.04 -10.91 -17.37
N MET A 911 -20.65 -10.84 -16.09
CA MET A 911 -19.32 -10.43 -15.66
C MET A 911 -18.68 -11.47 -14.75
N ILE A 912 -17.37 -11.70 -14.92
CA ILE A 912 -16.54 -12.46 -14.00
C ILE A 912 -15.40 -11.61 -13.45
N TYR A 913 -14.87 -12.03 -12.30
CA TYR A 913 -13.69 -11.39 -11.69
C TYR A 913 -12.60 -12.41 -11.38
N ALA A 914 -11.37 -12.12 -11.82
CA ALA A 914 -10.21 -12.96 -11.59
C ALA A 914 -9.03 -12.17 -11.02
N ASN A 915 -8.11 -12.87 -10.36
CA ASN A 915 -6.87 -12.29 -9.87
C ASN A 915 -5.66 -12.84 -10.63
N PHE A 916 -4.49 -12.22 -10.43
CA PHE A 916 -3.23 -12.60 -11.06
C PHE A 916 -2.18 -12.99 -10.01
N HIS A 917 -2.62 -13.44 -8.83
CA HIS A 917 -1.74 -13.76 -7.71
C HIS A 917 -1.01 -15.10 -7.86
N PHE A 918 -1.36 -15.92 -8.85
CA PHE A 918 -0.88 -17.30 -9.01
C PHE A 918 -0.38 -17.51 -10.44
N PRO A 919 0.89 -17.93 -10.65
CA PRO A 919 1.48 -18.05 -11.98
C PRO A 919 0.79 -19.09 -12.87
N GLU A 920 0.28 -20.17 -12.29
CA GLU A 920 -0.42 -21.25 -12.98
C GLU A 920 -1.76 -20.81 -13.61
N SER A 921 -2.36 -19.73 -13.09
CA SER A 921 -3.71 -19.28 -13.45
C SER A 921 -3.81 -17.76 -13.46
N SER A 922 -2.76 -17.08 -13.92
CA SER A 922 -2.70 -15.62 -13.90
C SER A 922 -3.70 -14.99 -14.88
N ALA A 923 -4.62 -14.16 -14.39
CA ALA A 923 -5.59 -13.45 -15.23
C ALA A 923 -4.94 -12.55 -16.30
N ASN A 924 -3.69 -12.10 -16.11
CA ASN A 924 -2.96 -11.28 -17.08
C ASN A 924 -2.55 -12.04 -18.36
N ILE A 925 -2.74 -13.37 -18.41
CA ILE A 925 -2.70 -14.13 -19.68
C ILE A 925 -3.87 -13.74 -20.59
N LEU A 926 -5.01 -13.34 -20.02
CA LEU A 926 -6.23 -13.07 -20.76
C LEU A 926 -6.33 -11.63 -21.26
N THR A 927 -5.64 -10.69 -20.60
CA THR A 927 -5.82 -9.24 -20.79
C THR A 927 -5.22 -8.74 -22.10
N GLY A 928 -5.83 -7.70 -22.68
CA GLY A 928 -5.36 -7.04 -23.90
C GLY A 928 -4.26 -6.01 -23.67
N HIS A 929 -3.53 -5.67 -24.74
CA HIS A 929 -2.45 -4.69 -24.74
C HIS A 929 -2.90 -3.28 -25.17
N PHE A 930 -4.21 -2.98 -25.14
CA PHE A 930 -4.74 -1.67 -25.50
C PHE A 930 -4.30 -0.62 -24.48
N LEU A 931 -3.75 0.49 -24.95
CA LEU A 931 -3.15 1.51 -24.10
C LEU A 931 -3.93 2.82 -24.14
N ASP A 932 -4.00 3.50 -22.99
CA ASP A 932 -4.35 4.91 -22.93
C ASP A 932 -3.37 5.72 -23.81
N PRO A 933 -3.86 6.63 -24.66
CA PRO A 933 -3.02 7.31 -25.65
C PRO A 933 -1.97 8.23 -25.02
N VAL A 934 -2.23 8.76 -23.83
CA VAL A 934 -1.36 9.71 -23.12
C VAL A 934 -0.49 9.00 -22.09
N ALA A 935 -1.12 8.26 -21.18
CA ALA A 935 -0.45 7.61 -20.07
C ALA A 935 0.18 6.27 -20.43
N LYS A 936 -0.11 5.70 -21.60
CA LYS A 936 0.37 4.38 -22.04
C LYS A 936 0.09 3.26 -21.02
N ILE A 937 -0.95 3.41 -20.20
CA ILE A 937 -1.42 2.39 -19.25
C ILE A 937 -2.35 1.42 -19.96
N PRO A 938 -2.31 0.11 -19.67
CA PRO A 938 -3.18 -0.85 -20.35
C PRO A 938 -4.56 -1.01 -19.70
N GLU A 939 -5.52 -1.48 -20.51
CA GLU A 939 -6.89 -1.77 -20.11
C GLU A 939 -7.03 -3.15 -19.42
N TYR A 940 -6.72 -3.21 -18.12
CA TYR A 940 -6.84 -4.45 -17.33
C TYR A 940 -8.26 -4.76 -16.87
N LYS A 941 -9.13 -3.75 -16.79
CA LYS A 941 -10.45 -3.86 -16.13
C LYS A 941 -11.54 -4.41 -17.03
N LEU A 942 -11.26 -4.52 -18.33
CA LEU A 942 -12.17 -4.99 -19.36
C LEU A 942 -11.43 -5.96 -20.28
N THR A 943 -11.99 -7.15 -20.44
CA THR A 943 -11.52 -8.13 -21.42
C THR A 943 -12.70 -9.03 -21.77
N ALA A 944 -13.02 -9.18 -23.05
CA ALA A 944 -14.04 -10.14 -23.46
C ALA A 944 -13.51 -11.56 -23.30
N VAL A 945 -14.29 -12.42 -22.66
CA VAL A 945 -13.93 -13.82 -22.36
C VAL A 945 -15.07 -14.78 -22.62
N LYS A 946 -14.70 -16.03 -22.83
CA LYS A 946 -15.58 -17.20 -22.84
C LYS A 946 -15.30 -18.02 -21.58
N VAL A 947 -16.36 -18.42 -20.88
CA VAL A 947 -16.26 -19.24 -19.67
C VAL A 947 -16.92 -20.58 -19.94
N GLU A 948 -16.20 -21.65 -19.64
CA GLU A 948 -16.64 -23.02 -19.88
C GLU A 948 -16.41 -23.86 -18.61
N SER A 949 -17.35 -24.75 -18.31
CA SER A 949 -17.15 -25.78 -17.29
C SER A 949 -16.13 -26.80 -17.77
N ILE A 950 -15.23 -27.24 -16.88
CA ILE A 950 -14.34 -28.38 -17.12
C ILE A 950 -14.98 -29.61 -16.48
N PRO A 951 -15.37 -30.64 -17.24
CA PRO A 951 -15.84 -31.91 -16.68
C PRO A 951 -14.79 -32.53 -15.77
N GLU A 952 -15.22 -33.14 -14.66
CA GLU A 952 -14.32 -33.84 -13.73
C GLU A 952 -13.57 -35.02 -14.37
#